data_AF-A0A6M1ZAR0-F1
#
_entry.id   AF-A0A6M1ZAR0-F1
#
_cell.length_a   1.000
_cell.length_b   1.000
_cell.length_c   1.000
_cell.angle_alpha   90.00
_cell.angle_beta   90.00
_cell.angle_gamma   90.00
#
_symmetry.space_group_name_H-M   'P 1'
#
loop_
_entity.id
_entity.type
_entity.pdbx_description
1 polymer ?
#
loop_
_entity_poly.entity_id
_entity_poly.type
_entity_poly.pdbx_seq_one_letter_code
_entity_poly.pdbx_strand_id
1 'polypeptide(L)'
;NPTRLKSLMHIKVLETLLFAETKQSHALNQYSVITMQKSFATEKILIEYQKKLPHTAHLADILFAGDQSPNEEVFADWQDFLLSLETSITEKKVPMEKILQLKEILFALEKTDSLPVFMTLFFKPSKADNSVTSLDNILNLLSKKDEKVIQDLLKYQKNTKSILGRLDDFANPDKFKKVFNELKKHALNLYNEKAFDGLLTKQNWEKASPVSKNIVIKAMNDLVDVYDRAIKTMKASQNLDDALKVEMFKKMLISYFEFFSYVIENLVDEAPFPAAIDRFNSVKRDLQKKSNPRPSQLYPSAGFDVSRSLLDYPNYGYNYPATLEDMFTYIHQNHLLISAWFSSKLIDKDLFESSIPKSFIDIINSLKQEKENHEPKRVGVDIKQNQIVVKYNIPLRTHSSSLVFIYDRKAKTTTIEASFYGGNEQNRWDILKEGSEFMDHLKIISLENPVKLGPLSVTANWKIDPQNKQNNLEVLSGFYKNFIDYTFQKSLMFVLMDNIVKTFEDILNKKTLFQLYNLFYSYPSFMPEEEVQFLREKIRRTDDNVLLEIIENSEERLLKNPEKLNFKLLILLYEEGKHKNKILEFSKKILLNNSIARGIQSQVFFFFTSEIHPDDHLKDCIDIATIVMNDDNSSIQSLGSSFFVNFIRHKLDLDFALKFVRWALKSNNDYIRMQGSSAIRTILEPSKMFNERIEEQGKMLSDLIEMAVEGFFYDLGIEDDLYSVIKKLIAPRHVFLDKYIESLAECVIKFPAHRGVVFFIDLIREGKGIDKIIEFATRCTSHENHLVQEVGMKLFSELMRRNHKGYDEAIEGAKNVIINEKLSVLQRFTPCLLYLEATINKAIKYLSDSI
;
A
#
# COMPACT_ATOMS: atom_id res chain seq x y z
N ASN A 1 -12.41 28.22 -62.72
CA ASN A 1 -12.35 29.59 -62.11
C ASN A 1 -12.55 29.46 -60.60
N PRO A 2 -11.48 29.51 -59.79
CA PRO A 2 -11.52 29.27 -58.33
C PRO A 2 -12.53 30.13 -57.57
N THR A 3 -12.77 31.35 -58.05
CA THR A 3 -13.72 32.32 -57.47
C THR A 3 -15.18 31.85 -57.54
N ARG A 4 -15.56 31.18 -58.62
CA ARG A 4 -16.90 30.57 -58.76
C ARG A 4 -17.05 29.35 -57.85
N LEU A 5 -16.00 28.56 -57.71
CA LEU A 5 -16.01 27.35 -56.87
C LEU A 5 -16.17 27.72 -55.38
N LYS A 6 -15.45 28.75 -54.93
CA LYS A 6 -15.60 29.31 -53.59
C LYS A 6 -17.04 29.77 -53.30
N SER A 7 -17.70 30.37 -54.29
CA SER A 7 -19.10 30.84 -54.12
C SER A 7 -20.10 29.68 -54.01
N LEU A 8 -19.94 28.64 -54.83
CA LEU A 8 -20.78 27.43 -54.78
C LEU A 8 -20.57 26.65 -53.47
N MET A 9 -19.34 26.59 -52.98
CA MET A 9 -19.01 25.91 -51.73
C MET A 9 -19.55 26.67 -50.51
N HIS A 10 -19.49 28.00 -50.48
CA HIS A 10 -20.15 28.81 -49.44
C HIS A 10 -21.67 28.57 -49.43
N ILE A 11 -22.30 28.43 -50.61
CA ILE A 11 -23.72 28.05 -50.72
C ILE A 11 -23.96 26.68 -50.08
N LYS A 12 -23.06 25.71 -50.28
CA LYS A 12 -23.17 24.39 -49.64
C LYS A 12 -23.03 24.45 -48.12
N VAL A 13 -22.16 25.30 -47.60
CA VAL A 13 -22.07 25.57 -46.16
C VAL A 13 -23.36 26.20 -45.65
N LEU A 14 -23.91 27.18 -46.37
CA LEU A 14 -25.20 27.78 -46.02
C LEU A 14 -26.32 26.73 -46.06
N GLU A 15 -26.40 25.88 -47.08
CA GLU A 15 -27.36 24.77 -47.14
C GLU A 15 -27.19 23.83 -45.95
N THR A 16 -25.95 23.46 -45.61
CA THR A 16 -25.68 22.59 -44.46
C THR A 16 -26.15 23.25 -43.16
N LEU A 17 -25.89 24.54 -42.99
CA LEU A 17 -26.34 25.29 -41.82
C LEU A 17 -27.87 25.49 -41.77
N LEU A 18 -28.51 25.62 -42.93
CA LEU A 18 -29.95 25.87 -43.07
C LEU A 18 -30.79 24.60 -43.00
N PHE A 19 -30.22 23.44 -43.36
CA PHE A 19 -31.01 22.21 -43.55
C PHE A 19 -30.50 21.02 -42.76
N ALA A 20 -29.31 21.06 -42.15
CA ALA A 20 -28.88 19.98 -41.28
C ALA A 20 -29.64 20.02 -39.95
N GLU A 21 -30.44 19.00 -39.66
CA GLU A 21 -31.05 18.82 -38.35
C GLU A 21 -29.96 18.64 -37.28
N THR A 22 -29.72 19.65 -36.46
CA THR A 22 -28.77 19.54 -35.35
C THR A 22 -29.45 18.87 -34.17
N LYS A 23 -29.08 17.63 -33.85
CA LYS A 23 -29.51 16.93 -32.62
C LYS A 23 -28.81 17.43 -31.34
N GLN A 24 -28.01 18.50 -31.43
CA GLN A 24 -27.23 19.01 -30.29
C GLN A 24 -28.06 20.00 -29.47
N SER A 25 -28.13 19.77 -28.16
CA SER A 25 -28.87 20.58 -27.18
C SER A 25 -28.42 22.04 -27.07
N HIS A 26 -27.25 22.39 -27.59
CA HIS A 26 -26.68 23.74 -27.56
C HIS A 26 -26.87 24.53 -28.86
N ALA A 27 -27.63 24.00 -29.82
CA ALA A 27 -27.97 24.75 -31.02
C ALA A 27 -29.06 25.79 -30.70
N LEU A 28 -28.82 27.05 -31.08
CA LEU A 28 -29.88 28.07 -31.14
C LEU A 28 -30.64 27.82 -32.45
N ASN A 29 -31.79 27.16 -32.36
CA ASN A 29 -32.50 26.60 -33.51
C ASN A 29 -31.66 25.53 -34.24
N GLN A 30 -31.48 25.62 -35.57
CA GLN A 30 -30.64 24.71 -36.38
C GLN A 30 -29.16 25.13 -36.41
N TYR A 31 -28.78 26.23 -35.75
CA TYR A 31 -27.46 26.83 -35.88
C TYR A 31 -26.57 26.56 -34.67
N SER A 32 -25.39 25.99 -34.94
CA SER A 32 -24.29 25.87 -33.98
C SER A 32 -23.05 26.57 -34.55
N VAL A 33 -22.55 27.58 -33.85
CA VAL A 33 -21.31 28.31 -34.21
C VAL A 33 -20.13 27.34 -34.31
N ILE A 34 -20.11 26.30 -33.48
CA ILE A 34 -19.09 25.25 -33.49
C ILE A 34 -19.18 24.43 -34.79
N THR A 35 -20.39 24.08 -35.21
CA THR A 35 -20.60 23.36 -36.48
C THR A 35 -20.21 24.22 -37.67
N MET A 36 -20.51 25.52 -37.62
CA MET A 36 -20.14 26.47 -38.68
C MET A 36 -18.62 26.57 -38.89
N GLN A 37 -17.84 26.70 -37.82
CA GLN A 37 -16.37 26.72 -37.92
C GLN A 37 -15.81 25.44 -38.57
N LYS A 38 -16.36 24.28 -38.20
CA LYS A 38 -15.97 23.00 -38.81
C LYS A 38 -16.34 22.95 -40.29
N SER A 39 -17.57 23.36 -40.65
CA SER A 39 -18.00 23.41 -42.05
C SER A 39 -17.11 24.30 -42.91
N PHE A 40 -16.70 25.48 -42.43
CA PHE A 40 -15.76 26.35 -43.15
C PHE A 40 -14.35 25.74 -43.27
N ALA A 41 -13.87 25.05 -42.22
CA ALA A 41 -12.58 24.36 -42.28
C ALA A 41 -12.59 23.23 -43.32
N THR A 42 -13.64 22.40 -43.32
CA THR A 42 -13.90 21.36 -44.32
C THR A 42 -13.95 21.97 -45.74
N GLU A 43 -14.67 23.08 -45.90
CA GLU A 43 -14.79 23.75 -47.19
C GLU A 43 -13.44 24.25 -47.73
N LYS A 44 -12.63 24.87 -46.86
CA LYS A 44 -11.30 25.35 -47.23
C LYS A 44 -10.45 24.19 -47.75
N ILE A 45 -10.48 23.04 -47.09
CA ILE A 45 -9.73 21.85 -47.51
C ILE A 45 -10.22 21.34 -48.88
N LEU A 46 -11.53 21.30 -49.13
CA LEU A 46 -12.09 20.91 -50.44
C LEU A 46 -11.68 21.87 -51.56
N ILE A 47 -11.68 23.17 -51.29
CA ILE A 47 -11.23 24.19 -52.24
C ILE A 47 -9.75 23.98 -52.58
N GLU A 48 -8.89 23.78 -51.57
CA GLU A 48 -7.47 23.54 -51.80
C GLU A 48 -7.23 22.22 -52.55
N TYR A 49 -8.00 21.18 -52.26
CA TYR A 49 -7.94 19.91 -53.01
C TYR A 49 -8.31 20.12 -54.49
N GLN A 50 -9.44 20.78 -54.77
CA GLN A 50 -9.91 21.08 -56.13
C GLN A 50 -8.94 21.97 -56.90
N LYS A 51 -8.26 22.93 -56.25
CA LYS A 51 -7.26 23.80 -56.90
C LYS A 51 -6.06 23.04 -57.46
N LYS A 52 -5.73 21.87 -56.89
CA LYS A 52 -4.63 21.01 -57.36
C LYS A 52 -5.00 20.21 -58.61
N LEU A 53 -6.25 20.24 -59.06
CA LEU A 53 -6.75 19.46 -60.19
C LEU A 53 -7.13 20.37 -61.38
N PRO A 54 -6.80 19.97 -62.62
CA PRO A 54 -7.21 20.72 -63.82
C PRO A 54 -8.66 20.46 -64.23
N HIS A 55 -9.35 19.52 -63.58
CA HIS A 55 -10.73 19.09 -63.80
C HIS A 55 -11.51 19.08 -62.49
N THR A 56 -12.83 18.95 -62.54
CA THR A 56 -13.66 18.74 -61.34
C THR A 56 -13.21 17.48 -60.60
N ALA A 57 -13.07 17.57 -59.28
CA ALA A 57 -12.74 16.43 -58.43
C ALA A 57 -13.87 15.39 -58.45
N HIS A 58 -13.54 14.14 -58.81
CA HIS A 58 -14.44 12.99 -58.75
C HIS A 58 -14.50 12.35 -57.36
N LEU A 59 -13.47 12.57 -56.53
CA LEU A 59 -13.24 11.91 -55.24
C LEU A 59 -13.36 12.85 -54.03
N ALA A 60 -13.85 14.08 -54.24
CA ALA A 60 -14.01 15.07 -53.17
C ALA A 60 -14.94 14.60 -52.03
N ASP A 61 -15.93 13.77 -52.34
CA ASP A 61 -16.89 13.20 -51.39
C ASP A 61 -16.26 12.19 -50.42
N ILE A 62 -15.16 11.52 -50.82
CA ILE A 62 -14.42 10.59 -49.96
C ILE A 62 -13.11 11.16 -49.41
N LEU A 63 -12.81 12.44 -49.67
CA LEU A 63 -11.58 13.09 -49.18
C LEU A 63 -11.45 13.00 -47.66
N PHE A 64 -12.55 13.24 -46.92
CA PHE A 64 -12.52 13.25 -45.45
C PHE A 64 -12.55 11.85 -44.82
N ALA A 65 -12.54 10.78 -45.61
CA ALA A 65 -12.32 9.44 -45.06
C ALA A 65 -10.98 9.38 -44.31
N GLY A 66 -9.90 9.97 -44.86
CA GLY A 66 -8.59 9.98 -44.21
C GLY A 66 -8.55 10.75 -42.89
N ASP A 67 -9.44 11.73 -42.71
CA ASP A 67 -9.55 12.50 -41.47
C ASP A 67 -10.18 11.69 -40.33
N GLN A 68 -10.73 10.50 -40.63
CA GLN A 68 -11.20 9.56 -39.64
C GLN A 68 -10.06 8.80 -38.94
N SER A 69 -8.81 8.93 -39.42
CA SER A 69 -7.66 8.37 -38.72
C SER A 69 -7.23 9.28 -37.57
N PRO A 70 -6.96 8.76 -36.36
CA PRO A 70 -6.27 9.50 -35.30
C PRO A 70 -4.79 9.84 -35.63
N ASN A 71 -4.22 9.25 -36.68
CA ASN A 71 -2.89 9.62 -37.17
C ASN A 71 -3.01 10.70 -38.25
N GLU A 72 -2.47 11.91 -38.00
CA GLU A 72 -2.56 13.06 -38.91
C GLU A 72 -1.86 12.81 -40.26
N GLU A 73 -0.81 11.99 -40.29
CA GLU A 73 -0.04 11.69 -41.51
C GLU A 73 -0.90 10.91 -42.52
N VAL A 74 -1.81 10.06 -42.03
CA VAL A 74 -2.72 9.27 -42.86
C VAL A 74 -3.63 10.15 -43.71
N PHE A 75 -4.05 11.32 -43.21
CA PHE A 75 -4.90 12.22 -43.99
C PHE A 75 -4.13 12.83 -45.17
N ALA A 76 -2.86 13.18 -44.97
CA ALA A 76 -2.00 13.69 -46.04
C ALA A 76 -1.72 12.59 -47.09
N ASP A 77 -1.36 11.39 -46.65
CA ASP A 77 -1.13 10.25 -47.53
C ASP A 77 -2.39 9.87 -48.32
N TRP A 78 -3.57 9.93 -47.69
CA TRP A 78 -4.86 9.73 -48.35
C TRP A 78 -5.13 10.80 -49.40
N GLN A 79 -4.89 12.07 -49.07
CA GLN A 79 -5.06 13.16 -50.01
C GLN A 79 -4.16 12.99 -51.24
N ASP A 80 -2.90 12.66 -51.04
CA ASP A 80 -1.93 12.47 -52.12
C ASP A 80 -2.28 11.25 -53.00
N PHE A 81 -2.72 10.15 -52.38
CA PHE A 81 -3.27 8.99 -53.09
C PHE A 81 -4.46 9.40 -53.96
N LEU A 82 -5.44 10.13 -53.42
CA LEU A 82 -6.61 10.56 -54.18
C LEU A 82 -6.24 11.51 -55.33
N LEU A 83 -5.32 12.47 -55.14
CA LEU A 83 -4.87 13.36 -56.21
C LEU A 83 -4.20 12.60 -57.37
N SER A 84 -3.38 11.59 -57.03
CA SER A 84 -2.78 10.70 -58.02
C SER A 84 -3.84 9.84 -58.74
N LEU A 85 -4.87 9.40 -58.00
CA LEU A 85 -5.95 8.60 -58.55
C LEU A 85 -6.87 9.42 -59.49
N GLU A 86 -7.15 10.68 -59.15
CA GLU A 86 -7.90 11.64 -60.00
C GLU A 86 -7.27 11.78 -61.39
N THR A 87 -5.94 11.85 -61.45
CA THR A 87 -5.20 11.89 -62.71
C THR A 87 -5.44 10.61 -63.52
N SER A 88 -5.35 9.45 -62.87
CA SER A 88 -5.58 8.15 -63.50
C SER A 88 -7.03 7.94 -63.98
N ILE A 89 -8.02 8.52 -63.28
CA ILE A 89 -9.43 8.52 -63.70
C ILE A 89 -9.60 9.35 -64.99
N THR A 90 -9.04 10.56 -65.03
CA THR A 90 -9.11 11.45 -66.21
C THR A 90 -8.41 10.85 -67.42
N GLU A 91 -7.30 10.14 -67.20
CA GLU A 91 -6.59 9.38 -68.23
C GLU A 91 -7.27 8.04 -68.60
N LYS A 92 -8.40 7.70 -67.97
CA LYS A 92 -9.15 6.45 -68.15
C LYS A 92 -8.33 5.18 -67.87
N LYS A 93 -7.29 5.29 -67.04
CA LYS A 93 -6.49 4.15 -66.55
C LYS A 93 -7.22 3.35 -65.48
N VAL A 94 -8.23 3.94 -64.85
CA VAL A 94 -9.04 3.32 -63.80
C VAL A 94 -10.51 3.23 -64.26
N PRO A 95 -11.10 2.03 -64.31
CA PRO A 95 -12.52 1.86 -64.58
C PRO A 95 -13.38 2.51 -63.49
N MET A 96 -14.50 3.13 -63.89
CA MET A 96 -15.41 3.82 -62.95
C MET A 96 -16.01 2.86 -61.92
N GLU A 97 -16.17 1.59 -62.28
CA GLU A 97 -16.66 0.52 -61.41
C GLU A 97 -15.77 0.34 -60.17
N LYS A 98 -14.43 0.44 -60.33
CA LYS A 98 -13.51 0.35 -59.19
C LYS A 98 -13.64 1.55 -58.25
N ILE A 99 -13.93 2.73 -58.80
CA ILE A 99 -14.16 3.94 -58.01
C ILE A 99 -15.46 3.84 -57.22
N LEU A 100 -16.54 3.38 -57.86
CA LEU A 100 -17.81 3.12 -57.17
C LEU A 100 -17.64 2.09 -56.06
N GLN A 101 -16.93 0.99 -56.34
CA GLN A 101 -16.62 -0.03 -55.34
C GLN A 101 -15.85 0.55 -54.14
N LEU A 102 -14.84 1.39 -54.37
CA LEU A 102 -14.12 2.07 -53.28
C LEU A 102 -15.07 2.94 -52.44
N LYS A 103 -15.94 3.72 -53.07
CA LYS A 103 -16.90 4.58 -52.36
C LYS A 103 -17.89 3.76 -51.53
N GLU A 104 -18.39 2.66 -52.08
CA GLU A 104 -19.30 1.74 -51.38
C GLU A 104 -18.64 1.10 -50.16
N ILE A 105 -17.37 0.69 -50.30
CA ILE A 105 -16.55 0.17 -49.20
C ILE A 105 -16.39 1.22 -48.10
N LEU A 106 -15.96 2.43 -48.44
CA LEU A 106 -15.73 3.49 -47.44
C LEU A 106 -17.04 3.88 -46.74
N PHE A 107 -18.14 3.97 -47.48
CA PHE A 107 -19.46 4.20 -46.93
C PHE A 107 -19.87 3.09 -45.96
N ALA A 108 -19.65 1.82 -46.34
CA ALA A 108 -19.96 0.70 -45.46
C ALA A 108 -19.14 0.73 -44.17
N LEU A 109 -17.82 0.99 -44.28
CA LEU A 109 -16.93 1.13 -43.14
C LEU A 109 -17.32 2.29 -42.22
N GLU A 110 -17.78 3.40 -42.78
CA GLU A 110 -18.30 4.52 -42.01
C GLU A 110 -19.57 4.12 -41.24
N LYS A 111 -20.51 3.43 -41.90
CA LYS A 111 -21.75 2.97 -41.26
C LYS A 111 -21.53 1.92 -40.18
N THR A 112 -20.45 1.15 -40.28
CA THR A 112 -20.03 0.20 -39.25
C THR A 112 -19.06 0.79 -38.23
N ASP A 113 -18.79 2.09 -38.19
CA ASP A 113 -17.74 2.71 -37.37
C ASP A 113 -16.35 2.01 -37.47
N SER A 114 -16.06 1.31 -38.57
CA SER A 114 -14.79 0.63 -38.83
C SER A 114 -13.84 1.47 -39.68
N LEU A 115 -14.32 2.60 -40.22
CA LEU A 115 -13.51 3.48 -41.06
C LEU A 115 -12.25 4.01 -40.34
N PRO A 116 -12.29 4.46 -39.07
CA PRO A 116 -11.06 4.85 -38.35
C PRO A 116 -10.03 3.73 -38.29
N VAL A 117 -10.45 2.51 -37.95
CA VAL A 117 -9.57 1.33 -37.90
C VAL A 117 -8.95 1.06 -39.27
N PHE A 118 -9.77 1.11 -40.33
CA PHE A 118 -9.29 0.89 -41.69
C PHE A 118 -8.27 1.93 -42.13
N MET A 119 -8.56 3.22 -41.93
CA MET A 119 -7.65 4.29 -42.32
C MET A 119 -6.36 4.25 -41.53
N THR A 120 -6.41 3.94 -40.22
CA THR A 120 -5.20 3.87 -39.41
C THR A 120 -4.36 2.64 -39.72
N LEU A 121 -4.96 1.44 -39.74
CA LEU A 121 -4.19 0.19 -39.77
C LEU A 121 -3.95 -0.37 -41.18
N PHE A 122 -4.92 -0.23 -42.09
CA PHE A 122 -4.90 -0.96 -43.36
C PHE A 122 -4.63 -0.07 -44.57
N PHE A 123 -4.91 1.23 -44.50
CA PHE A 123 -4.55 2.16 -45.56
C PHE A 123 -3.06 2.51 -45.50
N LYS A 124 -2.28 1.86 -46.37
CA LYS A 124 -0.84 2.12 -46.54
C LYS A 124 -0.51 2.23 -48.03
N PRO A 125 -0.71 3.39 -48.66
CA PRO A 125 -0.32 3.57 -50.04
C PRO A 125 1.20 3.42 -50.12
N SER A 126 1.67 2.45 -50.90
CA SER A 126 3.11 2.33 -51.15
C SER A 126 3.55 3.56 -51.94
N LYS A 127 4.50 4.33 -51.40
CA LYS A 127 5.07 5.49 -52.11
C LYS A 127 5.77 5.09 -53.42
N ALA A 128 6.13 3.81 -53.56
CA ALA A 128 6.72 3.27 -54.78
C ALA A 128 5.67 2.82 -55.80
N ASP A 129 4.44 2.54 -55.36
CA ASP A 129 3.38 2.05 -56.23
C ASP A 129 2.66 3.22 -56.88
N ASN A 130 2.20 3.04 -58.11
CA ASN A 130 1.27 3.99 -58.70
C ASN A 130 -0.11 3.89 -58.01
N SER A 131 -0.93 4.93 -58.15
CA SER A 131 -2.26 5.00 -57.51
C SER A 131 -3.22 3.90 -57.96
N VAL A 132 -3.07 3.36 -59.18
CA VAL A 132 -3.90 2.26 -59.67
C VAL A 132 -3.58 0.97 -58.92
N THR A 133 -2.29 0.64 -58.75
CA THR A 133 -1.85 -0.51 -57.95
C THR A 133 -2.27 -0.35 -56.50
N SER A 134 -2.15 0.85 -55.93
CA SER A 134 -2.62 1.11 -54.55
C SER A 134 -4.15 0.94 -54.42
N LEU A 135 -4.93 1.40 -55.40
CA LEU A 135 -6.37 1.15 -55.45
C LEU A 135 -6.67 -0.34 -55.51
N ASP A 136 -5.97 -1.08 -56.37
CA ASP A 136 -6.15 -2.53 -56.49
C ASP A 136 -5.78 -3.26 -55.20
N ASN A 137 -4.74 -2.83 -54.50
CA ASN A 137 -4.40 -3.36 -53.19
C ASN A 137 -5.53 -3.08 -52.17
N ILE A 138 -6.08 -1.86 -52.14
CA ILE A 138 -7.21 -1.49 -51.27
C ILE A 138 -8.45 -2.34 -51.59
N LEU A 139 -8.79 -2.51 -52.86
CA LEU A 139 -9.93 -3.32 -53.27
C LEU A 139 -9.68 -4.81 -53.03
N ASN A 140 -8.45 -5.29 -53.16
CA ASN A 140 -8.07 -6.69 -52.89
C ASN A 140 -8.05 -7.03 -51.40
N LEU A 141 -7.85 -6.04 -50.52
CA LEU A 141 -8.09 -6.21 -49.07
C LEU A 141 -9.54 -6.60 -48.78
N LEU A 142 -10.47 -6.37 -49.72
CA LEU A 142 -11.88 -6.67 -49.62
C LEU A 142 -12.31 -7.54 -50.78
N SER A 143 -12.19 -8.85 -50.60
CA SER A 143 -12.66 -9.81 -51.60
C SER A 143 -14.14 -9.59 -51.92
N LYS A 144 -14.61 -9.99 -53.10
CA LYS A 144 -16.06 -9.97 -53.41
C LYS A 144 -16.90 -10.72 -52.38
N LYS A 145 -16.32 -11.71 -51.69
CA LYS A 145 -16.97 -12.42 -50.57
C LYS A 145 -17.17 -11.48 -49.38
N ASP A 146 -16.21 -10.61 -49.10
CA ASP A 146 -16.29 -9.61 -48.02
C ASP A 146 -17.37 -8.57 -48.29
N GLU A 147 -17.62 -8.17 -49.54
CA GLU A 147 -18.68 -7.22 -49.88
C GLU A 147 -20.06 -7.69 -49.39
N LYS A 148 -20.41 -8.95 -49.67
CA LYS A 148 -21.67 -9.54 -49.19
C LYS A 148 -21.72 -9.60 -47.66
N VAL A 149 -20.63 -10.04 -47.03
CA VAL A 149 -20.49 -10.07 -45.56
C VAL A 149 -20.74 -8.68 -44.96
N ILE A 150 -20.14 -7.64 -45.55
CA ILE A 150 -20.28 -6.26 -45.11
C ILE A 150 -21.74 -5.80 -45.23
N GLN A 151 -22.42 -6.08 -46.35
CA GLN A 151 -23.83 -5.73 -46.54
C GLN A 151 -24.74 -6.45 -45.52
N ASP A 152 -24.48 -7.74 -45.28
CA ASP A 152 -25.21 -8.51 -44.27
C ASP A 152 -24.97 -7.94 -42.86
N LEU A 153 -23.75 -7.50 -42.54
CA LEU A 153 -23.40 -6.86 -41.27
C LEU A 153 -24.03 -5.47 -41.11
N LEU A 154 -24.13 -4.67 -42.17
CA LEU A 154 -24.85 -3.39 -42.15
C LEU A 154 -26.33 -3.59 -41.83
N LYS A 155 -26.95 -4.60 -42.47
CA LYS A 155 -28.34 -4.98 -42.18
C LYS A 155 -28.48 -5.45 -40.73
N TYR A 156 -27.52 -6.22 -40.24
CA TYR A 156 -27.47 -6.65 -38.85
C TYR A 156 -27.41 -5.45 -37.88
N GLN A 157 -26.50 -4.50 -38.08
CA GLN A 157 -26.39 -3.32 -37.21
C GLN A 157 -27.63 -2.44 -37.20
N LYS A 158 -28.34 -2.31 -38.34
CA LYS A 158 -29.64 -1.63 -38.39
C LYS A 158 -30.65 -2.28 -37.45
N ASN A 159 -30.72 -3.61 -37.43
CA ASN A 159 -31.59 -4.35 -36.53
C ASN A 159 -31.16 -4.20 -35.07
N THR A 160 -29.84 -4.19 -34.78
CA THR A 160 -29.30 -3.91 -33.44
C THR A 160 -29.81 -2.56 -32.92
N LYS A 161 -29.70 -1.48 -33.72
CA LYS A 161 -30.20 -0.14 -33.35
C LYS A 161 -31.72 -0.14 -33.09
N SER A 162 -32.47 -0.92 -33.87
CA SER A 162 -33.93 -1.07 -33.68
C SER A 162 -34.31 -1.78 -32.37
N ILE A 163 -33.49 -2.72 -31.88
CA ILE A 163 -33.71 -3.36 -30.58
C ILE A 163 -33.32 -2.41 -29.44
N LEU A 164 -32.19 -1.70 -29.57
CA LEU A 164 -31.76 -0.68 -28.60
C LEU A 164 -32.79 0.44 -28.41
N GLY A 165 -33.51 0.84 -29.48
CA GLY A 165 -34.60 1.82 -29.38
C GLY A 165 -35.85 1.32 -28.64
N ARG A 166 -35.88 0.04 -28.23
CA ARG A 166 -37.02 -0.60 -27.55
C ARG A 166 -36.60 -1.31 -26.25
N LEU A 167 -35.56 -0.82 -25.58
CA LEU A 167 -35.08 -1.42 -24.32
C LEU A 167 -36.18 -1.48 -23.26
N ASP A 168 -37.06 -0.49 -23.20
CA ASP A 168 -38.18 -0.44 -22.24
C ASP A 168 -39.17 -1.60 -22.42
N ASP A 169 -39.27 -2.19 -23.61
CA ASP A 169 -40.13 -3.35 -23.84
C ASP A 169 -39.64 -4.61 -23.08
N PHE A 170 -38.37 -4.65 -22.65
CA PHE A 170 -37.84 -5.73 -21.79
C PHE A 170 -38.28 -5.59 -20.32
N ALA A 171 -38.65 -4.38 -19.89
CA ALA A 171 -39.20 -4.13 -18.56
C ALA A 171 -40.72 -4.39 -18.48
N ASN A 172 -41.38 -4.63 -19.62
CA ASN A 172 -42.81 -4.88 -19.73
C ASN A 172 -43.09 -6.40 -19.93
N PRO A 173 -43.79 -7.06 -18.98
CA PRO A 173 -44.01 -8.51 -19.05
C PRO A 173 -44.80 -8.97 -20.30
N ASP A 174 -45.77 -8.18 -20.78
CA ASP A 174 -46.58 -8.53 -21.96
C ASP A 174 -45.77 -8.47 -23.25
N LYS A 175 -44.81 -7.55 -23.32
CA LYS A 175 -43.97 -7.34 -24.51
C LYS A 175 -42.67 -8.13 -24.48
N PHE A 176 -42.19 -8.51 -23.30
CA PHE A 176 -40.91 -9.18 -23.11
C PHE A 176 -40.72 -10.37 -24.04
N LYS A 177 -41.69 -11.28 -24.10
CA LYS A 177 -41.60 -12.49 -24.93
C LYS A 177 -41.35 -12.16 -26.40
N LYS A 178 -42.02 -11.12 -26.92
CA LYS A 178 -41.87 -10.69 -28.31
C LYS A 178 -40.49 -10.11 -28.55
N VAL A 179 -40.09 -9.10 -27.78
CA VAL A 179 -38.79 -8.41 -27.97
C VAL A 179 -37.61 -9.33 -27.68
N PHE A 180 -37.74 -10.25 -26.72
CA PHE A 180 -36.71 -11.24 -26.43
C PHE A 180 -36.57 -12.29 -27.54
N ASN A 181 -37.67 -12.77 -28.14
CA ASN A 181 -37.60 -13.65 -29.30
C ASN A 181 -36.96 -12.96 -30.51
N GLU A 182 -37.24 -11.66 -30.69
CA GLU A 182 -36.57 -10.84 -31.71
C GLU A 182 -35.06 -10.75 -31.45
N LEU A 183 -34.64 -10.49 -30.20
CA LEU A 183 -33.22 -10.49 -29.81
C LEU A 183 -32.56 -11.85 -30.00
N LYS A 184 -33.23 -12.95 -29.64
CA LYS A 184 -32.71 -14.31 -29.84
C LYS A 184 -32.51 -14.60 -31.33
N LYS A 185 -33.51 -14.28 -32.17
CA LYS A 185 -33.42 -14.43 -33.63
C LYS A 185 -32.31 -13.55 -34.21
N HIS A 186 -32.18 -12.32 -33.71
CA HIS A 186 -31.14 -11.40 -34.10
C HIS A 186 -29.76 -12.00 -33.82
N ALA A 187 -29.51 -12.45 -32.60
CA ALA A 187 -28.26 -13.11 -32.22
C ALA A 187 -27.98 -14.40 -33.00
N LEU A 188 -29.01 -15.21 -33.31
CA LEU A 188 -28.86 -16.40 -34.17
C LEU A 188 -28.45 -16.03 -35.60
N ASN A 189 -28.86 -14.88 -36.13
CA ASN A 189 -28.41 -14.42 -37.45
C ASN A 189 -26.91 -14.05 -37.44
N LEU A 190 -26.34 -13.71 -36.27
CA LEU A 190 -24.90 -13.51 -36.12
C LEU A 190 -24.18 -14.85 -35.94
N TYR A 191 -24.69 -15.72 -35.06
CA TYR A 191 -24.00 -16.93 -34.59
C TYR A 191 -24.65 -18.21 -35.10
N ASN A 192 -24.43 -18.52 -36.38
CA ASN A 192 -24.71 -19.83 -36.94
C ASN A 192 -23.68 -20.16 -38.03
N GLU A 193 -23.52 -21.44 -38.36
CA GLU A 193 -22.50 -21.91 -39.33
C GLU A 193 -22.68 -21.34 -40.75
N LYS A 194 -23.86 -20.80 -41.06
CA LYS A 194 -24.18 -20.17 -42.34
C LYS A 194 -24.16 -18.64 -42.28
N ALA A 195 -24.00 -18.05 -41.10
CA ALA A 195 -23.97 -16.61 -40.91
C ALA A 195 -22.78 -16.02 -41.65
N PHE A 196 -23.04 -14.97 -42.44
CA PHE A 196 -22.02 -14.27 -43.24
C PHE A 196 -21.17 -15.23 -44.09
N ASP A 197 -21.82 -16.20 -44.75
CA ASP A 197 -21.15 -17.22 -45.56
C ASP A 197 -20.14 -18.06 -44.77
N GLY A 198 -20.53 -18.40 -43.54
CA GLY A 198 -19.79 -19.25 -42.61
C GLY A 198 -18.55 -18.60 -42.04
N LEU A 199 -18.51 -17.27 -41.98
CA LEU A 199 -17.37 -16.48 -41.50
C LEU A 199 -16.94 -16.85 -40.06
N LEU A 200 -17.88 -17.25 -39.22
CA LEU A 200 -17.62 -17.63 -37.83
C LEU A 200 -17.21 -19.10 -37.66
N THR A 201 -16.59 -19.69 -38.67
CA THR A 201 -15.91 -20.99 -38.57
C THR A 201 -14.40 -20.77 -38.62
N LYS A 202 -13.60 -21.55 -37.89
CA LYS A 202 -12.14 -21.41 -37.87
C LYS A 202 -11.51 -21.24 -39.27
N GLN A 203 -11.88 -22.12 -40.20
CA GLN A 203 -11.34 -22.12 -41.57
C GLN A 203 -11.67 -20.83 -42.34
N ASN A 204 -12.91 -20.34 -42.25
CA ASN A 204 -13.30 -19.12 -42.96
C ASN A 204 -12.83 -17.87 -42.24
N TRP A 205 -12.77 -17.90 -40.91
CA TRP A 205 -12.21 -16.82 -40.10
C TRP A 205 -10.77 -16.57 -40.50
N GLU A 206 -9.90 -17.59 -40.53
CA GLU A 206 -8.49 -17.43 -40.93
C GLU A 206 -8.35 -16.78 -42.31
N LYS A 207 -9.17 -17.19 -43.28
CA LYS A 207 -9.17 -16.68 -44.66
C LYS A 207 -9.83 -15.31 -44.84
N ALA A 208 -10.61 -14.85 -43.87
CA ALA A 208 -11.32 -13.59 -43.99
C ALA A 208 -10.38 -12.40 -43.93
N SER A 209 -10.74 -11.34 -44.67
CA SER A 209 -9.97 -10.10 -44.63
C SER A 209 -9.93 -9.51 -43.23
N PRO A 210 -8.86 -8.77 -42.89
CA PRO A 210 -8.78 -8.04 -41.63
C PRO A 210 -9.99 -7.11 -41.41
N VAL A 211 -10.51 -6.52 -42.48
CA VAL A 211 -11.65 -5.61 -42.43
C VAL A 211 -12.94 -6.34 -42.04
N SER A 212 -13.25 -7.46 -42.69
CA SER A 212 -14.41 -8.29 -42.34
C SER A 212 -14.35 -8.77 -40.90
N LYS A 213 -13.17 -9.23 -40.45
CA LYS A 213 -12.93 -9.62 -39.04
C LYS A 213 -13.24 -8.47 -38.09
N ASN A 214 -12.77 -7.25 -38.39
CA ASN A 214 -13.03 -6.08 -37.55
C ASN A 214 -14.52 -5.76 -37.41
N ILE A 215 -15.25 -5.74 -38.53
CA ILE A 215 -16.68 -5.43 -38.54
C ILE A 215 -17.46 -6.48 -37.76
N VAL A 216 -17.12 -7.76 -37.91
CA VAL A 216 -17.72 -8.85 -37.13
C VAL A 216 -17.45 -8.69 -35.65
N ILE A 217 -16.20 -8.44 -35.23
CA ILE A 217 -15.86 -8.22 -33.82
C ILE A 217 -16.69 -7.07 -33.24
N LYS A 218 -16.86 -5.98 -34.00
CA LYS A 218 -17.74 -4.89 -33.59
C LYS A 218 -19.19 -5.34 -33.47
N ALA A 219 -19.72 -6.09 -34.43
CA ALA A 219 -21.09 -6.61 -34.36
C ALA A 219 -21.31 -7.56 -33.16
N MET A 220 -20.29 -8.32 -32.76
CA MET A 220 -20.27 -9.12 -31.53
C MET A 220 -20.35 -8.22 -30.29
N ASN A 221 -19.49 -7.20 -30.20
CA ASN A 221 -19.52 -6.23 -29.10
C ASN A 221 -20.85 -5.47 -29.01
N ASP A 222 -21.40 -5.03 -30.14
CA ASP A 222 -22.70 -4.35 -30.19
C ASP A 222 -23.82 -5.25 -29.65
N LEU A 223 -23.76 -6.56 -29.92
CA LEU A 223 -24.73 -7.52 -29.39
C LEU A 223 -24.55 -7.77 -27.89
N VAL A 224 -23.31 -7.87 -27.42
CA VAL A 224 -22.99 -7.94 -25.98
C VAL A 224 -23.61 -6.75 -25.24
N ASP A 225 -23.44 -5.54 -25.79
CA ASP A 225 -24.02 -4.31 -25.24
C ASP A 225 -25.55 -4.34 -25.23
N VAL A 226 -26.19 -4.88 -26.27
CA VAL A 226 -27.66 -5.05 -26.31
C VAL A 226 -28.12 -5.99 -25.20
N TYR A 227 -27.46 -7.13 -25.01
CA TYR A 227 -27.80 -8.08 -23.94
C TYR A 227 -27.61 -7.45 -22.56
N ASP A 228 -26.48 -6.78 -22.32
CA ASP A 228 -26.20 -6.10 -21.05
C ASP A 228 -27.26 -5.07 -20.71
N ARG A 229 -27.59 -4.18 -21.66
CA ARG A 229 -28.62 -3.15 -21.46
C ARG A 229 -30.01 -3.75 -21.30
N ALA A 230 -30.38 -4.76 -22.07
CA ALA A 230 -31.68 -5.41 -21.99
C ALA A 230 -31.87 -6.11 -20.63
N ILE A 231 -30.85 -6.82 -20.15
CA ILE A 231 -30.85 -7.47 -18.83
C ILE A 231 -30.94 -6.41 -17.71
N LYS A 232 -30.12 -5.37 -17.76
CA LYS A 232 -30.15 -4.28 -16.77
C LYS A 232 -31.51 -3.57 -16.73
N THR A 233 -32.11 -3.31 -17.90
CA THR A 233 -33.44 -2.69 -18.02
C THR A 233 -34.53 -3.58 -17.41
N MET A 234 -34.52 -4.89 -17.72
CA MET A 234 -35.45 -5.85 -17.14
C MET A 234 -35.29 -5.95 -15.61
N LYS A 235 -34.05 -6.04 -15.11
CA LYS A 235 -33.77 -6.11 -13.65
C LYS A 235 -34.23 -4.86 -12.90
N ALA A 236 -34.02 -3.68 -13.49
CA ALA A 236 -34.38 -2.40 -12.93
C ALA A 236 -35.90 -2.11 -12.95
N SER A 237 -36.70 -2.91 -13.68
CA SER A 237 -38.14 -2.73 -13.76
C SER A 237 -38.80 -2.85 -12.39
N GLN A 238 -39.63 -1.88 -12.02
CA GLN A 238 -40.46 -1.95 -10.81
C GLN A 238 -41.79 -2.68 -11.07
N ASN A 239 -42.13 -2.92 -12.34
CA ASN A 239 -43.40 -3.54 -12.77
C ASN A 239 -43.34 -5.07 -12.82
N LEU A 240 -42.18 -5.66 -12.51
CA LEU A 240 -41.96 -7.10 -12.47
C LEU A 240 -41.72 -7.52 -11.03
N ASP A 241 -42.42 -8.55 -10.56
CA ASP A 241 -42.06 -9.20 -9.31
C ASP A 241 -40.70 -9.91 -9.42
N ASP A 242 -40.00 -10.07 -8.30
CA ASP A 242 -38.64 -10.61 -8.32
C ASP A 242 -38.57 -12.07 -8.79
N ALA A 243 -39.63 -12.87 -8.59
CA ALA A 243 -39.62 -14.26 -9.05
C ALA A 243 -39.69 -14.32 -10.59
N LEU A 244 -40.56 -13.50 -11.19
CA LEU A 244 -40.65 -13.35 -12.63
C LEU A 244 -39.36 -12.75 -13.22
N LYS A 245 -38.74 -11.76 -12.57
CA LYS A 245 -37.42 -11.24 -12.97
C LYS A 245 -36.37 -12.33 -13.00
N VAL A 246 -36.29 -13.17 -11.97
CA VAL A 246 -35.32 -14.28 -11.93
C VAL A 246 -35.55 -15.27 -13.06
N GLU A 247 -36.82 -15.59 -13.38
CA GLU A 247 -37.15 -16.45 -14.51
C GLU A 247 -36.74 -15.83 -15.85
N MET A 248 -37.09 -14.56 -16.07
CA MET A 248 -36.74 -13.81 -17.29
C MET A 248 -35.23 -13.66 -17.43
N PHE A 249 -34.52 -13.31 -16.35
CA PHE A 249 -33.08 -13.18 -16.31
C PHE A 249 -32.40 -14.48 -16.73
N LYS A 250 -32.83 -15.60 -16.15
CA LYS A 250 -32.29 -16.92 -16.49
C LYS A 250 -32.51 -17.27 -17.96
N LYS A 251 -33.70 -17.01 -18.52
CA LYS A 251 -33.98 -17.24 -19.94
C LYS A 251 -33.07 -16.43 -20.85
N MET A 252 -32.90 -15.13 -20.54
CA MET A 252 -31.99 -14.26 -21.28
C MET A 252 -30.55 -14.75 -21.19
N LEU A 253 -30.12 -15.16 -19.98
CA LEU A 253 -28.76 -15.60 -19.72
C LEU A 253 -28.43 -16.92 -20.42
N ILE A 254 -29.35 -17.88 -20.48
CA ILE A 254 -29.18 -19.12 -21.25
C ILE A 254 -28.97 -18.81 -22.73
N SER A 255 -29.82 -17.97 -23.33
CA SER A 255 -29.63 -17.59 -24.73
C SER A 255 -28.32 -16.82 -24.93
N TYR A 256 -28.00 -15.88 -24.05
CA TYR A 256 -26.73 -15.16 -24.12
C TYR A 256 -25.51 -16.10 -24.05
N PHE A 257 -25.57 -17.10 -23.18
CA PHE A 257 -24.55 -18.13 -23.03
C PHE A 257 -24.44 -19.02 -24.27
N GLU A 258 -25.55 -19.42 -24.90
CA GLU A 258 -25.54 -20.22 -26.15
C GLU A 258 -24.71 -19.52 -27.25
N PHE A 259 -24.87 -18.21 -27.42
CA PHE A 259 -24.09 -17.44 -28.38
C PHE A 259 -22.61 -17.39 -28.00
N PHE A 260 -22.33 -17.20 -26.72
CA PHE A 260 -20.96 -17.17 -26.24
C PHE A 260 -20.26 -18.52 -26.44
N SER A 261 -20.93 -19.63 -26.10
CA SER A 261 -20.43 -20.99 -26.35
C SER A 261 -20.15 -21.23 -27.84
N TYR A 262 -21.03 -20.77 -28.73
CA TYR A 262 -20.82 -20.92 -30.17
C TYR A 262 -19.50 -20.28 -30.63
N VAL A 263 -19.18 -19.07 -30.15
CA VAL A 263 -17.92 -18.38 -30.48
C VAL A 263 -16.72 -19.18 -30.01
N ILE A 264 -16.76 -19.69 -28.78
CA ILE A 264 -15.65 -20.46 -28.21
C ILE A 264 -15.44 -21.76 -28.98
N GLU A 265 -16.51 -22.53 -29.19
CA GLU A 265 -16.46 -23.83 -29.85
C GLU A 265 -16.02 -23.74 -31.32
N ASN A 266 -16.31 -22.63 -32.01
CA ASN A 266 -16.06 -22.52 -33.46
C ASN A 266 -14.84 -21.67 -33.84
N LEU A 267 -14.37 -20.76 -32.97
CA LEU A 267 -13.34 -19.78 -33.31
C LEU A 267 -12.15 -19.73 -32.35
N VAL A 268 -12.28 -20.29 -31.14
CA VAL A 268 -11.23 -20.24 -30.13
C VAL A 268 -10.55 -21.59 -30.04
N ASP A 269 -9.25 -21.63 -30.36
CA ASP A 269 -8.44 -22.82 -30.12
C ASP A 269 -8.28 -23.08 -28.62
N GLU A 270 -8.02 -24.33 -28.21
CA GLU A 270 -7.76 -24.66 -26.81
C GLU A 270 -6.50 -23.97 -26.26
N ALA A 271 -5.52 -23.70 -27.14
CA ALA A 271 -4.20 -23.17 -26.78
C ALA A 271 -4.22 -21.86 -25.96
N PRO A 272 -4.99 -20.80 -26.31
CA PRO A 272 -5.04 -19.57 -25.52
C PRO A 272 -5.78 -19.71 -24.17
N PHE A 273 -6.69 -20.68 -24.04
CA PHE A 273 -7.51 -20.85 -22.83
C PHE A 273 -7.71 -22.35 -22.51
N PRO A 274 -6.69 -23.06 -22.01
CA PRO A 274 -6.72 -24.52 -21.89
C PRO A 274 -7.87 -25.06 -21.01
N ALA A 275 -8.30 -24.27 -20.02
CA ALA A 275 -9.39 -24.63 -19.12
C ALA A 275 -10.75 -24.05 -19.53
N ALA A 276 -10.85 -23.38 -20.69
CA ALA A 276 -12.08 -22.70 -21.08
C ALA A 276 -13.23 -23.69 -21.23
N ILE A 277 -13.07 -24.73 -22.05
CA ILE A 277 -14.15 -25.67 -22.41
C ILE A 277 -14.75 -26.32 -21.17
N ASP A 278 -13.92 -26.80 -20.23
CA ASP A 278 -14.40 -27.42 -18.99
C ASP A 278 -15.17 -26.44 -18.10
N ARG A 279 -14.65 -25.21 -17.94
CA ARG A 279 -15.32 -24.15 -17.19
C ARG A 279 -16.66 -23.78 -17.84
N PHE A 280 -16.68 -23.67 -19.18
CA PHE A 280 -17.89 -23.45 -19.96
C PHE A 280 -18.94 -24.53 -19.73
N ASN A 281 -18.54 -25.79 -19.83
CA ASN A 281 -19.44 -26.91 -19.61
C ASN A 281 -19.99 -26.93 -18.16
N SER A 282 -19.21 -26.47 -17.18
CA SER A 282 -19.70 -26.29 -15.82
C SER A 282 -20.78 -25.22 -15.71
N VAL A 283 -20.52 -24.02 -16.24
CA VAL A 283 -21.50 -22.91 -16.25
C VAL A 283 -22.76 -23.28 -17.02
N LYS A 284 -22.62 -23.96 -18.18
CA LYS A 284 -23.74 -24.49 -18.98
C LYS A 284 -24.63 -25.42 -18.14
N ARG A 285 -24.03 -26.39 -17.46
CA ARG A 285 -24.75 -27.34 -16.60
C ARG A 285 -25.49 -26.61 -15.49
N ASP A 286 -24.86 -25.62 -14.85
CA ASP A 286 -25.49 -24.90 -13.74
C ASP A 286 -26.61 -23.95 -14.18
N LEU A 287 -26.46 -23.29 -15.33
CA LEU A 287 -27.56 -22.52 -15.94
C LEU A 287 -28.76 -23.40 -16.29
N GLN A 288 -28.52 -24.65 -16.71
CA GLN A 288 -29.58 -25.59 -17.07
C GLN A 288 -30.25 -26.27 -15.87
N LYS A 289 -29.58 -26.36 -14.71
CA LYS A 289 -30.20 -26.91 -13.47
C LYS A 289 -31.43 -26.10 -13.10
N LYS A 290 -32.53 -26.76 -12.70
CA LYS A 290 -33.71 -26.06 -12.13
C LYS A 290 -33.29 -25.42 -10.80
N SER A 291 -33.20 -24.10 -10.78
CA SER A 291 -32.99 -23.30 -9.58
C SER A 291 -34.34 -22.81 -9.08
N ASN A 292 -34.56 -22.83 -7.76
CA ASN A 292 -35.71 -22.14 -7.17
C ASN A 292 -35.53 -20.64 -7.40
N PRO A 293 -36.54 -19.92 -7.92
CA PRO A 293 -36.45 -18.48 -8.15
C PRO A 293 -36.33 -17.77 -6.79
N ARG A 294 -35.10 -17.37 -6.45
CA ARG A 294 -34.81 -16.60 -5.23
C ARG A 294 -34.38 -15.19 -5.65
N PRO A 295 -34.96 -14.11 -5.08
CA PRO A 295 -34.56 -12.74 -5.42
C PRO A 295 -33.05 -12.48 -5.29
N SER A 296 -32.37 -13.18 -4.36
CA SER A 296 -30.91 -13.11 -4.19
C SER A 296 -30.11 -13.51 -5.43
N GLN A 297 -30.71 -14.18 -6.42
CA GLN A 297 -30.06 -14.51 -7.70
C GLN A 297 -29.90 -13.30 -8.63
N LEU A 298 -30.61 -12.20 -8.38
CA LEU A 298 -30.51 -10.95 -9.13
C LEU A 298 -29.32 -10.07 -8.69
N TYR A 299 -28.61 -10.48 -7.63
CA TYR A 299 -27.55 -9.71 -7.01
C TYR A 299 -26.26 -10.54 -6.98
N PRO A 300 -25.08 -9.89 -7.07
CA PRO A 300 -23.82 -10.61 -7.00
C PRO A 300 -23.65 -11.28 -5.64
N SER A 301 -22.99 -12.43 -5.59
CA SER A 301 -22.68 -13.07 -4.32
C SER A 301 -21.56 -12.34 -3.58
N ALA A 302 -21.59 -12.41 -2.24
CA ALA A 302 -20.52 -11.86 -1.42
C ALA A 302 -19.22 -12.62 -1.70
N GLY A 303 -18.22 -11.92 -2.24
CA GLY A 303 -16.91 -12.48 -2.55
C GLY A 303 -16.72 -12.93 -4.01
N PHE A 304 -17.75 -12.82 -4.87
CA PHE A 304 -17.53 -13.02 -6.30
C PHE A 304 -16.66 -11.89 -6.86
N ASP A 305 -15.57 -12.28 -7.50
CA ASP A 305 -14.60 -11.36 -8.12
C ASP A 305 -14.28 -11.87 -9.53
N VAL A 306 -14.92 -11.23 -10.51
CA VAL A 306 -14.84 -11.64 -11.90
C VAL A 306 -13.40 -11.68 -12.44
N SER A 307 -12.47 -10.88 -11.88
CA SER A 307 -11.07 -10.87 -12.30
C SER A 307 -10.40 -12.25 -12.12
N ARG A 308 -10.83 -13.01 -11.11
CA ARG A 308 -10.34 -14.38 -10.83
C ARG A 308 -11.14 -15.47 -11.55
N SER A 309 -12.22 -15.08 -12.23
CA SER A 309 -13.07 -16.00 -13.00
C SER A 309 -12.88 -15.79 -14.51
N LEU A 310 -11.94 -14.95 -14.95
CA LEU A 310 -11.62 -14.81 -16.37
C LEU A 310 -10.98 -16.09 -16.94
N LEU A 311 -11.18 -16.35 -18.23
CA LEU A 311 -10.66 -17.53 -18.92
C LEU A 311 -9.12 -17.57 -18.96
N ASP A 312 -8.46 -16.42 -18.93
CA ASP A 312 -7.00 -16.31 -18.88
C ASP A 312 -6.44 -16.50 -17.46
N TYR A 313 -7.30 -16.61 -16.44
CA TYR A 313 -6.89 -16.82 -15.06
C TYR A 313 -6.67 -18.32 -14.74
N PRO A 314 -5.49 -18.73 -14.23
CA PRO A 314 -5.16 -20.15 -14.07
C PRO A 314 -5.93 -20.86 -12.95
N ASN A 315 -6.33 -20.15 -11.88
CA ASN A 315 -6.90 -20.77 -10.66
C ASN A 315 -8.40 -20.50 -10.48
N TYR A 316 -9.24 -21.38 -11.02
CA TYR A 316 -10.70 -21.24 -11.01
C TYR A 316 -11.38 -21.65 -9.68
N GLY A 317 -10.72 -22.50 -8.88
CA GLY A 317 -11.39 -23.27 -7.81
C GLY A 317 -12.00 -22.45 -6.66
N TYR A 318 -11.57 -21.20 -6.46
CA TYR A 318 -12.01 -20.38 -5.32
C TYR A 318 -13.04 -19.29 -5.67
N ASN A 319 -13.39 -19.09 -6.95
CA ASN A 319 -14.28 -18.00 -7.37
C ASN A 319 -15.32 -18.42 -8.41
N TYR A 320 -16.05 -19.47 -8.09
CA TYR A 320 -17.12 -20.00 -8.95
C TYR A 320 -18.38 -19.13 -8.85
N PRO A 321 -19.05 -18.79 -9.97
CA PRO A 321 -20.27 -17.99 -9.93
C PRO A 321 -21.40 -18.72 -9.18
N ALA A 322 -21.93 -18.11 -8.11
CA ALA A 322 -22.93 -18.72 -7.24
C ALA A 322 -24.37 -18.25 -7.51
N THR A 323 -24.52 -17.07 -8.13
CA THR A 323 -25.80 -16.47 -8.50
C THR A 323 -25.91 -16.29 -10.02
N LEU A 324 -27.13 -16.06 -10.52
CA LEU A 324 -27.31 -15.69 -11.94
C LEU A 324 -26.59 -14.38 -12.29
N GLU A 325 -26.47 -13.44 -11.35
CA GLU A 325 -25.71 -12.21 -11.56
C GLU A 325 -24.20 -12.46 -11.69
N ASP A 326 -23.65 -13.36 -10.87
CA ASP A 326 -22.25 -13.76 -11.00
C ASP A 326 -22.02 -14.43 -12.36
N MET A 327 -22.94 -15.32 -12.78
CA MET A 327 -22.90 -15.97 -14.09
C MET A 327 -23.00 -14.96 -15.24
N PHE A 328 -23.90 -13.98 -15.16
CA PHE A 328 -24.01 -12.91 -16.13
C PHE A 328 -22.72 -12.10 -16.24
N THR A 329 -22.17 -11.71 -15.11
CA THR A 329 -20.91 -10.96 -15.03
C THR A 329 -19.75 -11.78 -15.60
N TYR A 330 -19.65 -13.07 -15.26
CA TYR A 330 -18.69 -14.03 -15.82
C TYR A 330 -18.81 -14.13 -17.35
N ILE A 331 -20.02 -14.33 -17.87
CA ILE A 331 -20.27 -14.50 -19.31
C ILE A 331 -19.93 -13.21 -20.04
N HIS A 332 -20.39 -12.07 -19.53
CA HIS A 332 -20.17 -10.76 -20.12
C HIS A 332 -18.67 -10.44 -20.20
N GLN A 333 -17.94 -10.55 -19.09
CA GLN A 333 -16.51 -10.22 -19.06
C GLN A 333 -15.68 -11.17 -19.92
N ASN A 334 -16.01 -12.46 -19.95
CA ASN A 334 -15.29 -13.40 -20.81
C ASN A 334 -15.65 -13.22 -22.30
N HIS A 335 -16.85 -12.76 -22.65
CA HIS A 335 -17.17 -12.38 -24.03
C HIS A 335 -16.36 -11.16 -24.47
N LEU A 336 -16.26 -10.15 -23.60
CA LEU A 336 -15.40 -9.00 -23.85
C LEU A 336 -13.94 -9.44 -24.02
N LEU A 337 -13.42 -10.31 -23.15
CA LEU A 337 -12.06 -10.87 -23.24
C LEU A 337 -11.80 -11.59 -24.56
N ILE A 338 -12.75 -12.39 -25.06
CA ILE A 338 -12.60 -13.10 -26.33
C ILE A 338 -12.64 -12.13 -27.52
N SER A 339 -13.52 -11.13 -27.50
CA SER A 339 -13.57 -10.10 -28.54
C SER A 339 -12.29 -9.25 -28.57
N ALA A 340 -11.77 -8.97 -27.38
CA ALA A 340 -10.46 -8.41 -27.13
C ALA A 340 -9.34 -9.26 -27.78
N TRP A 341 -9.32 -10.57 -27.50
CA TRP A 341 -8.36 -11.50 -28.07
C TRP A 341 -8.42 -11.54 -29.60
N PHE A 342 -9.60 -11.61 -30.21
CA PHE A 342 -9.75 -11.53 -31.67
C PHE A 342 -9.20 -10.21 -32.24
N SER A 343 -9.49 -9.09 -31.57
CA SER A 343 -8.95 -7.78 -31.97
C SER A 343 -7.43 -7.76 -31.89
N SER A 344 -6.84 -8.41 -30.88
CA SER A 344 -5.39 -8.50 -30.71
C SER A 344 -4.71 -9.34 -31.80
N LYS A 345 -5.42 -10.36 -32.34
CA LYS A 345 -4.96 -11.24 -33.43
C LYS A 345 -5.13 -10.62 -34.81
N LEU A 346 -6.12 -9.74 -34.95
CA LEU A 346 -6.35 -9.00 -36.18
C LEU A 346 -5.17 -8.11 -36.55
N ILE A 347 -4.50 -7.56 -35.54
CA ILE A 347 -3.45 -6.57 -35.71
C ILE A 347 -2.14 -7.25 -35.38
N ASP A 348 -1.39 -7.72 -36.36
CA ASP A 348 -0.05 -8.21 -36.09
C ASP A 348 0.83 -7.09 -35.51
N LYS A 349 1.95 -7.47 -34.87
CA LYS A 349 2.82 -6.52 -34.17
C LYS A 349 3.38 -5.46 -35.14
N ASP A 350 3.82 -5.87 -36.32
CA ASP A 350 4.50 -5.03 -37.29
C ASP A 350 3.52 -4.03 -37.92
N LEU A 351 2.32 -4.49 -38.26
CA LEU A 351 1.20 -3.68 -38.74
C LEU A 351 0.83 -2.65 -37.70
N PHE A 352 0.72 -3.03 -36.42
CA PHE A 352 0.41 -2.09 -35.34
C PHE A 352 1.49 -1.02 -35.19
N GLU A 353 2.75 -1.43 -35.02
CA GLU A 353 3.84 -0.50 -34.73
C GLU A 353 4.13 0.48 -35.88
N SER A 354 3.89 0.07 -37.13
CA SER A 354 4.05 0.93 -38.31
C SER A 354 2.86 1.84 -38.64
N SER A 355 1.70 1.62 -38.02
CA SER A 355 0.45 2.37 -38.32
C SER A 355 0.12 3.45 -37.31
N ILE A 356 0.69 3.32 -36.12
CA ILE A 356 0.38 4.12 -34.95
C ILE A 356 1.49 5.17 -34.75
N PRO A 357 1.19 6.38 -34.24
CA PRO A 357 2.22 7.39 -34.00
C PRO A 357 3.39 6.83 -33.19
N LYS A 358 4.62 6.96 -33.72
CA LYS A 358 5.83 6.39 -33.11
C LYS A 358 5.99 6.80 -31.65
N SER A 359 5.68 8.05 -31.33
CA SER A 359 5.75 8.55 -29.95
C SER A 359 4.88 7.76 -28.98
N PHE A 360 3.73 7.24 -29.42
CA PHE A 360 2.82 6.42 -28.63
C PHE A 360 3.29 4.95 -28.55
N ILE A 361 3.87 4.40 -29.62
CA ILE A 361 4.49 3.07 -29.60
C ILE A 361 5.69 3.02 -28.65
N ASP A 362 6.54 4.04 -28.66
CA ASP A 362 7.69 4.12 -27.75
C ASP A 362 7.22 4.08 -26.28
N ILE A 363 6.13 4.80 -25.95
CA ILE A 363 5.52 4.80 -24.60
C ILE A 363 5.08 3.38 -24.21
N ILE A 364 4.38 2.69 -25.11
CA ILE A 364 3.91 1.32 -24.89
C ILE A 364 5.10 0.38 -24.67
N ASN A 365 6.14 0.50 -25.49
CA ASN A 365 7.30 -0.38 -25.43
C ASN A 365 8.15 -0.15 -24.17
N SER A 366 8.30 1.09 -23.69
CA SER A 366 8.99 1.39 -22.43
C SER A 366 8.35 0.73 -21.20
N LEU A 367 7.02 0.58 -21.19
CA LEU A 367 6.30 -0.08 -20.09
C LEU A 367 6.14 -1.59 -20.29
N LYS A 368 6.47 -2.12 -21.47
CA LYS A 368 6.39 -3.56 -21.77
C LYS A 368 7.64 -4.37 -21.44
N GLN A 369 8.79 -3.73 -21.21
CA GLN A 369 10.08 -4.40 -20.97
C GLN A 369 10.14 -5.12 -19.61
N GLU A 370 9.07 -5.80 -19.21
CA GLU A 370 8.95 -6.54 -17.97
C GLU A 370 9.65 -7.90 -18.05
N LYS A 371 9.96 -8.48 -16.88
CA LYS A 371 10.57 -9.80 -16.72
C LYS A 371 9.70 -10.89 -17.37
N GLU A 372 10.32 -12.00 -17.75
CA GLU A 372 9.69 -13.17 -18.43
C GLU A 372 8.37 -13.66 -17.79
N ASN A 373 8.12 -13.39 -16.51
CA ASN A 373 6.96 -13.91 -15.77
C ASN A 373 5.72 -13.00 -15.77
N HIS A 374 5.81 -11.75 -16.23
CA HIS A 374 4.70 -10.77 -16.18
C HIS A 374 4.47 -10.05 -17.52
N GLU A 375 4.79 -10.69 -18.65
CA GLU A 375 4.65 -10.06 -19.96
C GLU A 375 3.22 -9.49 -20.17
N PRO A 376 3.07 -8.17 -20.42
CA PRO A 376 1.78 -7.55 -20.64
C PRO A 376 1.10 -8.14 -21.89
N LYS A 377 -0.07 -8.75 -21.72
CA LYS A 377 -0.85 -9.32 -22.81
C LYS A 377 -1.76 -8.26 -23.39
N ARG A 378 -1.59 -7.92 -24.68
CA ARG A 378 -2.50 -6.98 -25.36
C ARG A 378 -3.89 -7.59 -25.41
N VAL A 379 -4.82 -7.02 -24.67
CA VAL A 379 -6.22 -7.43 -24.69
C VAL A 379 -7.02 -6.62 -25.68
N GLY A 380 -6.67 -5.37 -26.04
CA GLY A 380 -7.52 -4.66 -26.99
C GLY A 380 -6.86 -3.49 -27.70
N VAL A 381 -7.42 -3.15 -28.85
CA VAL A 381 -7.13 -1.92 -29.59
C VAL A 381 -8.47 -1.34 -30.05
N ASP A 382 -8.82 -0.14 -29.59
CA ASP A 382 -10.00 0.61 -30.01
C ASP A 382 -9.52 1.89 -30.70
N ILE A 383 -9.87 2.06 -31.98
CA ILE A 383 -9.46 3.20 -32.80
C ILE A 383 -10.72 3.96 -33.18
N LYS A 384 -10.77 5.22 -32.75
CA LYS A 384 -11.81 6.19 -33.07
C LYS A 384 -11.17 7.38 -33.77
N GLN A 385 -12.00 8.21 -34.42
CA GLN A 385 -11.52 9.39 -35.16
C GLN A 385 -10.49 10.25 -34.41
N ASN A 386 -10.69 10.46 -33.11
CA ASN A 386 -9.84 11.34 -32.31
C ASN A 386 -8.96 10.58 -31.30
N GLN A 387 -9.02 9.26 -31.25
CA GLN A 387 -8.44 8.51 -30.15
C GLN A 387 -7.95 7.12 -30.56
N ILE A 388 -6.77 6.72 -30.06
CA ILE A 388 -6.30 5.33 -30.09
C ILE A 388 -6.23 4.85 -28.66
N VAL A 389 -6.92 3.75 -28.34
CA VAL A 389 -6.90 3.13 -27.02
C VAL A 389 -6.32 1.73 -27.14
N VAL A 390 -5.25 1.45 -26.40
CA VAL A 390 -4.58 0.16 -26.39
C VAL A 390 -4.61 -0.39 -24.97
N LYS A 391 -5.18 -1.58 -24.81
CA LYS A 391 -5.41 -2.19 -23.51
C LYS A 391 -4.52 -3.41 -23.34
N TYR A 392 -3.85 -3.51 -22.20
CA TYR A 392 -3.06 -4.66 -21.78
C TYR A 392 -3.60 -5.19 -20.45
N ASN A 393 -3.58 -6.51 -20.31
CA ASN A 393 -3.76 -7.19 -19.04
C ASN A 393 -2.42 -7.76 -18.60
N ILE A 394 -2.09 -7.60 -17.33
CA ILE A 394 -0.89 -8.13 -16.70
C ILE A 394 -1.33 -9.11 -15.61
N PRO A 395 -1.07 -10.42 -15.79
CA PRO A 395 -1.41 -11.40 -14.78
C PRO A 395 -0.47 -11.29 -13.58
N LEU A 396 -1.02 -11.06 -12.38
CA LEU A 396 -0.28 -10.86 -11.12
C LEU A 396 -0.62 -11.96 -10.11
N ARG A 397 -0.31 -13.24 -10.39
CA ARG A 397 -0.62 -14.38 -9.49
C ARG A 397 -2.08 -14.40 -9.00
N THR A 398 -2.35 -13.99 -7.75
CA THR A 398 -3.70 -13.92 -7.14
C THR A 398 -4.51 -12.67 -7.54
N HIS A 399 -3.93 -11.86 -8.43
CA HIS A 399 -4.30 -10.49 -8.76
C HIS A 399 -4.18 -10.25 -10.27
N SER A 400 -4.64 -9.09 -10.72
CA SER A 400 -4.40 -8.60 -12.08
C SER A 400 -4.14 -7.10 -12.09
N SER A 401 -3.45 -6.64 -13.12
CA SER A 401 -3.37 -5.23 -13.46
C SER A 401 -3.76 -5.03 -14.91
N SER A 402 -4.34 -3.87 -15.24
CA SER A 402 -4.53 -3.45 -16.61
C SER A 402 -3.81 -2.14 -16.87
N LEU A 403 -3.11 -2.07 -18.01
CA LEU A 403 -2.61 -0.82 -18.56
C LEU A 403 -3.46 -0.43 -19.77
N VAL A 404 -3.99 0.78 -19.75
CA VAL A 404 -4.75 1.36 -20.84
C VAL A 404 -4.04 2.61 -21.33
N PHE A 405 -3.50 2.54 -22.53
CA PHE A 405 -2.83 3.64 -23.21
C PHE A 405 -3.84 4.35 -24.09
N ILE A 406 -3.94 5.67 -23.95
CA ILE A 406 -4.94 6.49 -24.63
C ILE A 406 -4.22 7.63 -25.34
N TYR A 407 -4.13 7.59 -26.67
CA TYR A 407 -3.64 8.71 -27.47
C TYR A 407 -4.82 9.56 -27.92
N ASP A 408 -4.85 10.85 -27.58
CA ASP A 408 -5.80 11.83 -28.10
C ASP A 408 -5.16 12.65 -29.24
N ARG A 409 -5.72 12.55 -30.44
CA ARG A 409 -5.22 13.27 -31.64
C ARG A 409 -5.33 14.79 -31.48
N LYS A 410 -6.45 15.29 -30.93
CA LYS A 410 -6.71 16.73 -30.85
C LYS A 410 -5.79 17.41 -29.85
N ALA A 411 -5.61 16.78 -28.69
CA ALA A 411 -4.71 17.28 -27.66
C ALA A 411 -3.24 16.92 -27.94
N LYS A 412 -2.98 15.95 -28.82
CA LYS A 412 -1.65 15.35 -29.07
C LYS A 412 -1.01 14.83 -27.77
N THR A 413 -1.85 14.34 -26.85
CA THR A 413 -1.44 13.88 -25.53
C THR A 413 -1.70 12.39 -25.39
N THR A 414 -0.81 11.72 -24.69
CA THR A 414 -1.01 10.33 -24.26
C THR A 414 -1.40 10.31 -22.80
N THR A 415 -2.46 9.58 -22.47
CA THR A 415 -2.81 9.24 -21.09
C THR A 415 -2.53 7.75 -20.87
N ILE A 416 -2.01 7.41 -19.71
CA ILE A 416 -1.79 6.03 -19.26
C ILE A 416 -2.69 5.83 -18.04
N GLU A 417 -3.63 4.90 -18.16
CA GLU A 417 -4.48 4.45 -17.06
C GLU A 417 -3.94 3.10 -16.56
N ALA A 418 -3.52 3.03 -15.30
CA ALA A 418 -3.21 1.77 -14.62
C ALA A 418 -4.33 1.45 -13.64
N SER A 419 -4.86 0.23 -13.73
CA SER A 419 -5.84 -0.29 -12.79
C SER A 419 -5.34 -1.59 -12.19
N PHE A 420 -5.35 -1.70 -10.86
CA PHE A 420 -5.00 -2.92 -10.14
C PHE A 420 -6.24 -3.52 -9.51
N TYR A 421 -6.37 -4.84 -9.58
CA TYR A 421 -7.53 -5.59 -9.09
C TYR A 421 -7.10 -6.68 -8.09
N GLY A 422 -7.88 -6.86 -7.03
CA GLY A 422 -7.72 -7.93 -6.03
C GLY A 422 -8.08 -7.45 -4.61
N GLY A 423 -7.43 -7.95 -3.55
CA GLY A 423 -7.69 -7.50 -2.16
C GLY A 423 -6.73 -6.38 -1.73
N ASN A 424 -7.12 -5.39 -0.90
CA ASN A 424 -6.20 -4.33 -0.43
C ASN A 424 -5.20 -4.83 0.62
N GLU A 425 -4.46 -5.88 0.30
CA GLU A 425 -3.42 -6.42 1.18
C GLU A 425 -2.39 -5.33 1.49
N GLN A 426 -2.13 -5.10 2.77
CA GLN A 426 -1.13 -4.15 3.25
C GLN A 426 -1.36 -2.68 2.82
N ASN A 427 -2.62 -2.26 2.60
CA ASN A 427 -2.98 -0.90 2.18
C ASN A 427 -2.33 -0.44 0.87
N ARG A 428 -1.97 -1.38 -0.01
CA ARG A 428 -1.31 -1.07 -1.29
C ARG A 428 -2.10 -0.11 -2.19
N TRP A 429 -3.43 -0.09 -2.12
CA TRP A 429 -4.22 0.85 -2.92
C TRP A 429 -4.04 2.28 -2.43
N ASP A 430 -3.98 2.45 -1.12
CA ASP A 430 -3.70 3.73 -0.49
C ASP A 430 -2.29 4.20 -0.87
N ILE A 431 -1.31 3.28 -0.92
CA ILE A 431 0.05 3.58 -1.39
C ILE A 431 0.06 3.99 -2.86
N LEU A 432 -0.65 3.27 -3.75
CA LEU A 432 -0.73 3.68 -5.17
C LEU A 432 -1.34 5.07 -5.28
N LYS A 433 -2.42 5.31 -4.54
CA LYS A 433 -3.13 6.57 -4.53
C LYS A 433 -2.22 7.70 -4.07
N GLU A 434 -1.63 7.56 -2.89
CA GLU A 434 -0.73 8.55 -2.32
C GLU A 434 0.45 8.82 -3.26
N GLY A 435 1.11 7.79 -3.77
CA GLY A 435 2.22 7.93 -4.72
C GLY A 435 1.81 8.66 -6.01
N SER A 436 0.62 8.35 -6.54
CA SER A 436 0.10 8.98 -7.76
C SER A 436 -0.28 10.45 -7.55
N GLU A 437 -1.04 10.75 -6.50
CA GLU A 437 -1.45 12.11 -6.13
C GLU A 437 -0.24 12.97 -5.78
N PHE A 438 0.78 12.35 -5.20
CA PHE A 438 2.02 13.00 -4.87
C PHE A 438 2.83 13.35 -6.13
N MET A 439 2.99 12.44 -7.09
CA MET A 439 3.63 12.75 -8.38
C MET A 439 2.92 13.89 -9.13
N ASP A 440 1.59 13.95 -9.05
CA ASP A 440 0.78 15.05 -9.61
C ASP A 440 1.01 16.37 -8.88
N HIS A 441 1.02 16.36 -7.54
CA HIS A 441 1.32 17.54 -6.73
C HIS A 441 2.67 18.16 -7.08
N LEU A 442 3.67 17.31 -7.34
CA LEU A 442 5.00 17.73 -7.74
C LEU A 442 5.11 18.15 -9.20
N LYS A 443 4.05 18.00 -9.99
CA LYS A 443 4.05 18.20 -11.45
C LYS A 443 5.12 17.38 -12.17
N ILE A 444 5.50 16.24 -11.58
CA ILE A 444 6.37 15.26 -12.25
C ILE A 444 5.58 14.65 -13.41
N ILE A 445 4.39 14.14 -13.08
CA ILE A 445 3.43 13.67 -14.07
C ILE A 445 2.03 13.97 -13.58
N SER A 446 1.24 14.65 -14.41
CA SER A 446 -0.08 15.11 -14.01
C SER A 446 -1.12 13.99 -14.06
N LEU A 447 -2.03 13.98 -13.10
CA LEU A 447 -3.21 13.14 -13.12
C LEU A 447 -4.29 13.81 -13.98
N GLU A 448 -4.84 13.07 -14.95
CA GLU A 448 -6.00 13.51 -15.74
C GLU A 448 -7.28 13.48 -14.89
N ASN A 449 -7.35 12.56 -13.91
CA ASN A 449 -8.45 12.43 -12.96
C ASN A 449 -7.91 12.04 -11.58
N PRO A 450 -8.61 12.41 -10.48
CA PRO A 450 -8.29 11.89 -9.15
C PRO A 450 -8.25 10.36 -9.13
N VAL A 451 -7.34 9.80 -8.34
CA VAL A 451 -7.21 8.34 -8.19
C VAL A 451 -8.52 7.77 -7.64
N LYS A 452 -9.02 6.73 -8.30
CA LYS A 452 -10.27 6.06 -7.91
C LYS A 452 -9.95 4.85 -7.05
N LEU A 453 -10.42 4.85 -5.81
CA LEU A 453 -10.40 3.68 -4.93
C LEU A 453 -11.75 2.96 -4.99
N GLY A 454 -11.68 1.65 -5.24
CA GLY A 454 -12.80 0.73 -5.12
C GLY A 454 -12.53 -0.30 -4.02
N PRO A 455 -13.55 -1.10 -3.62
CA PRO A 455 -13.37 -2.13 -2.60
C PRO A 455 -12.43 -3.28 -2.99
N LEU A 456 -12.17 -3.47 -4.29
CA LEU A 456 -11.31 -4.50 -4.87
C LEU A 456 -10.38 -3.94 -5.96
N SER A 457 -10.21 -2.62 -6.03
CA SER A 457 -9.44 -2.01 -7.11
C SER A 457 -8.90 -0.62 -6.78
N VAL A 458 -7.84 -0.22 -7.49
CA VAL A 458 -7.37 1.15 -7.56
C VAL A 458 -7.04 1.52 -9.00
N THR A 459 -7.42 2.71 -9.43
CA THR A 459 -7.16 3.21 -10.80
C THR A 459 -6.57 4.60 -10.76
N ALA A 460 -5.43 4.78 -11.46
CA ALA A 460 -4.75 6.06 -11.63
C ALA A 460 -4.54 6.37 -13.12
N ASN A 461 -4.78 7.63 -13.50
CA ASN A 461 -4.81 8.09 -14.90
C ASN A 461 -3.81 9.23 -15.09
N TRP A 462 -2.64 8.95 -15.65
CA TRP A 462 -1.58 9.94 -15.82
C TRP A 462 -1.49 10.45 -17.24
N LYS A 463 -1.33 11.77 -17.39
CA LYS A 463 -1.09 12.45 -18.65
C LYS A 463 0.41 12.63 -18.88
N ILE A 464 0.91 12.08 -19.98
CA ILE A 464 2.31 12.19 -20.40
C ILE A 464 2.54 13.55 -21.02
N ASP A 465 3.44 14.34 -20.43
CA ASP A 465 3.91 15.59 -21.02
C ASP A 465 4.81 15.30 -22.24
N PRO A 466 4.45 15.76 -23.44
CA PRO A 466 5.30 15.60 -24.62
C PRO A 466 6.71 16.19 -24.44
N GLN A 467 6.88 17.25 -23.63
CA GLN A 467 8.16 17.91 -23.39
C GLN A 467 9.03 17.14 -22.39
N ASN A 468 8.41 16.42 -21.45
CA ASN A 468 9.09 15.68 -20.39
C ASN A 468 8.89 14.16 -20.51
N LYS A 469 8.60 13.69 -21.75
CA LYS A 469 8.16 12.32 -22.05
C LYS A 469 9.07 11.26 -21.46
N GLN A 470 10.38 11.37 -21.63
CA GLN A 470 11.33 10.34 -21.19
C GLN A 470 11.31 10.19 -19.65
N ASN A 471 11.44 11.30 -18.92
CA ASN A 471 11.43 11.28 -17.45
C ASN A 471 10.07 10.82 -16.91
N ASN A 472 8.96 11.23 -17.54
CA ASN A 472 7.61 10.74 -17.22
C ASN A 472 7.53 9.21 -17.34
N LEU A 473 8.05 8.64 -18.41
CA LEU A 473 8.03 7.19 -18.63
C LEU A 473 8.98 6.44 -17.70
N GLU A 474 10.16 6.96 -17.42
CA GLU A 474 11.10 6.35 -16.47
C GLU A 474 10.50 6.28 -15.07
N VAL A 475 9.90 7.37 -14.59
CA VAL A 475 9.26 7.41 -13.27
C VAL A 475 8.02 6.54 -13.23
N LEU A 476 7.15 6.59 -14.24
CA LEU A 476 5.99 5.71 -14.29
C LEU A 476 6.37 4.23 -14.38
N SER A 477 7.36 3.89 -15.20
CA SER A 477 7.84 2.50 -15.34
C SER A 477 8.43 2.00 -14.03
N GLY A 478 9.27 2.82 -13.39
CA GLY A 478 9.79 2.54 -12.06
C GLY A 478 8.68 2.35 -11.02
N PHE A 479 7.71 3.27 -10.96
CA PHE A 479 6.57 3.20 -10.06
C PHE A 479 5.72 1.95 -10.26
N TYR A 480 5.36 1.70 -11.52
CA TYR A 480 4.46 0.62 -11.90
C TYR A 480 5.11 -0.76 -11.70
N LYS A 481 6.37 -0.93 -12.12
CA LYS A 481 7.15 -2.17 -11.91
C LYS A 481 7.26 -2.51 -10.44
N ASN A 482 7.60 -1.51 -9.64
CA ASN A 482 7.70 -1.62 -8.19
C ASN A 482 6.36 -2.08 -7.58
N PHE A 483 5.25 -1.56 -8.08
CA PHE A 483 3.92 -1.97 -7.63
C PHE A 483 3.57 -3.42 -8.02
N ILE A 484 3.99 -3.87 -9.20
CA ILE A 484 3.71 -5.22 -9.73
C ILE A 484 4.47 -6.32 -9.00
N ASP A 485 5.75 -6.11 -8.72
CA ASP A 485 6.69 -7.17 -8.28
C ASP A 485 6.36 -7.75 -6.88
N TYR A 486 5.27 -7.30 -6.23
CA TYR A 486 4.72 -7.88 -5.00
C TYR A 486 5.67 -7.92 -3.79
N THR A 487 6.88 -7.40 -3.94
CA THR A 487 7.83 -7.09 -2.87
C THR A 487 7.36 -5.83 -2.16
N PHE A 488 6.11 -5.83 -1.67
CA PHE A 488 5.57 -4.82 -0.77
C PHE A 488 6.23 -4.97 0.61
N GLN A 489 7.49 -4.58 0.66
CA GLN A 489 8.10 -4.06 1.86
C GLN A 489 8.11 -2.52 1.75
N LYS A 490 8.13 -1.84 2.90
CA LYS A 490 8.18 -0.37 3.01
C LYS A 490 9.31 0.28 2.17
N SER A 491 10.31 -0.50 1.74
CA SER A 491 11.39 -0.12 0.84
C SER A 491 10.95 0.37 -0.55
N LEU A 492 9.70 0.12 -0.98
CA LEU A 492 9.24 0.54 -2.31
C LEU A 492 9.04 2.05 -2.47
N MET A 493 8.47 2.69 -1.44
CA MET A 493 8.39 4.15 -1.38
C MET A 493 9.81 4.73 -1.43
N PHE A 494 10.78 4.10 -0.77
CA PHE A 494 12.18 4.49 -0.86
C PHE A 494 12.71 4.35 -2.29
N VAL A 495 12.58 3.19 -2.95
CA VAL A 495 13.07 2.98 -4.32
C VAL A 495 12.41 3.92 -5.32
N LEU A 496 11.09 4.14 -5.20
CA LEU A 496 10.37 5.10 -6.03
C LEU A 496 10.90 6.52 -5.83
N MET A 497 11.07 6.93 -4.57
CA MET A 497 11.55 8.26 -4.23
C MET A 497 13.02 8.45 -4.58
N ASP A 498 13.86 7.43 -4.42
CA ASP A 498 15.26 7.43 -4.87
C ASP A 498 15.33 7.56 -6.39
N ASN A 499 14.47 6.85 -7.14
CA ASN A 499 14.36 7.03 -8.59
C ASN A 499 13.88 8.44 -8.94
N ILE A 500 12.86 8.99 -8.26
CA ILE A 500 12.38 10.36 -8.49
C ILE A 500 13.47 11.39 -8.17
N VAL A 501 14.15 11.24 -7.04
CA VAL A 501 15.22 12.13 -6.61
C VAL A 501 16.39 12.04 -7.59
N LYS A 502 16.82 10.84 -8.00
CA LYS A 502 17.90 10.67 -8.98
C LYS A 502 17.54 11.22 -10.36
N THR A 503 16.30 11.01 -10.81
CA THR A 503 15.85 11.44 -12.16
C THR A 503 15.64 12.96 -12.23
N PHE A 504 15.21 13.58 -11.13
CA PHE A 504 14.87 14.99 -11.10
C PHE A 504 15.74 15.81 -10.14
N GLU A 505 16.90 15.33 -9.69
CA GLU A 505 17.75 16.03 -8.71
C GLU A 505 18.05 17.48 -9.15
N ASP A 506 18.27 17.66 -10.46
CA ASP A 506 18.59 18.95 -11.08
C ASP A 506 17.38 19.90 -11.21
N ILE A 507 16.16 19.37 -11.13
CA ILE A 507 14.90 20.10 -11.40
C ILE A 507 14.11 20.34 -10.11
N LEU A 508 14.19 19.43 -9.14
CA LEU A 508 13.48 19.53 -7.88
C LEU A 508 14.14 20.63 -7.04
N ASN A 509 13.43 21.74 -6.88
CA ASN A 509 13.86 22.76 -5.92
C ASN A 509 13.89 22.15 -4.50
N LYS A 510 14.69 22.75 -3.61
CA LYS A 510 14.87 22.28 -2.22
C LYS A 510 13.55 22.05 -1.48
N LYS A 511 12.52 22.87 -1.76
CA LYS A 511 11.17 22.75 -1.19
C LYS A 511 10.42 21.49 -1.67
N THR A 512 10.63 21.08 -2.92
CA THR A 512 10.03 19.87 -3.51
C THR A 512 10.72 18.61 -2.98
N LEU A 513 12.06 18.64 -2.91
CA LEU A 513 12.84 17.63 -2.19
C LEU A 513 12.33 17.47 -0.75
N PHE A 514 12.02 18.59 -0.09
CA PHE A 514 11.47 18.58 1.26
C PHE A 514 10.05 17.97 1.37
N GLN A 515 9.18 18.22 0.40
CA GLN A 515 7.86 17.56 0.35
C GLN A 515 7.98 16.05 0.11
N LEU A 516 8.93 15.62 -0.74
CA LEU A 516 9.31 14.21 -0.95
C LEU A 516 9.72 13.54 0.36
N TYR A 517 10.63 14.19 1.09
CA TYR A 517 11.10 13.68 2.37
C TYR A 517 9.98 13.65 3.43
N ASN A 518 9.15 14.69 3.56
CA ASN A 518 8.04 14.66 4.53
C ASN A 518 7.03 13.54 4.30
N LEU A 519 6.75 13.18 3.04
CA LEU A 519 5.84 12.07 2.72
C LEU A 519 6.46 10.71 3.06
N PHE A 520 7.77 10.58 2.83
CA PHE A 520 8.57 9.41 3.20
C PHE A 520 8.52 9.13 4.70
N TYR A 521 8.31 10.18 5.48
CA TYR A 521 8.39 10.12 6.91
C TYR A 521 7.07 9.67 7.59
N SER A 522 5.89 9.85 7.00
CA SER A 522 4.62 9.43 7.64
C SER A 522 4.45 7.91 7.90
N TYR A 523 5.39 7.03 7.51
CA TYR A 523 5.32 5.58 7.71
C TYR A 523 6.29 5.09 8.81
N PRO A 524 5.85 4.87 10.07
CA PRO A 524 6.77 5.07 11.22
C PRO A 524 7.66 3.89 11.65
N SER A 525 7.47 2.65 11.17
CA SER A 525 7.88 1.51 12.02
C SER A 525 9.13 0.71 11.64
N PHE A 526 9.63 0.69 10.40
CA PHE A 526 10.83 -0.11 10.06
C PHE A 526 11.47 0.43 8.77
N MET A 527 12.63 1.06 8.90
CA MET A 527 13.46 1.54 7.79
C MET A 527 14.74 0.70 7.79
N PRO A 528 15.05 -0.06 6.73
CA PRO A 528 16.31 -0.80 6.59
C PRO A 528 17.54 0.09 6.87
N GLU A 529 18.61 -0.49 7.44
CA GLU A 529 19.82 0.26 7.82
C GLU A 529 20.46 0.99 6.62
N GLU A 530 20.40 0.38 5.43
CA GLU A 530 20.89 0.97 4.18
C GLU A 530 20.15 2.29 3.83
N GLU A 531 18.84 2.33 4.07
CA GLU A 531 18.00 3.52 3.87
C GLU A 531 18.31 4.59 4.92
N VAL A 532 18.54 4.18 6.18
CA VAL A 532 18.99 5.08 7.25
C VAL A 532 20.32 5.73 6.90
N GLN A 533 21.29 4.96 6.38
CA GLN A 533 22.59 5.50 5.98
C GLN A 533 22.51 6.50 4.83
N PHE A 534 21.68 6.21 3.81
CA PHE A 534 21.42 7.17 2.72
C PHE A 534 20.86 8.49 3.23
N LEU A 535 19.92 8.44 4.19
CA LEU A 535 19.34 9.65 4.78
C LEU A 535 20.34 10.44 5.60
N ARG A 536 21.18 9.77 6.39
CA ARG A 536 22.28 10.43 7.11
C ARG A 536 23.18 11.19 6.13
N GLU A 537 23.54 10.57 5.01
CA GLU A 537 24.38 11.21 3.99
C GLU A 537 23.71 12.45 3.38
N LYS A 538 22.41 12.38 3.07
CA LYS A 538 21.66 13.54 2.53
C LYS A 538 21.48 14.63 3.57
N ILE A 539 21.19 14.31 4.83
CA ILE A 539 21.10 15.27 5.94
C ILE A 539 22.42 16.01 6.10
N ARG A 540 23.56 15.30 6.08
CA ARG A 540 24.91 15.91 6.17
C ARG A 540 25.18 16.91 5.05
N ARG A 541 24.63 16.69 3.85
CA ARG A 541 24.81 17.55 2.68
C ARG A 541 23.78 18.69 2.58
N THR A 542 22.72 18.66 3.40
CA THR A 542 21.63 19.65 3.34
C THR A 542 22.00 20.90 4.14
N ASP A 543 21.68 22.07 3.59
CA ASP A 543 21.94 23.38 4.22
C ASP A 543 21.18 23.50 5.56
N ASP A 544 21.85 24.02 6.59
CA ASP A 544 21.28 24.10 7.94
C ASP A 544 20.03 24.99 8.00
N ASN A 545 19.90 26.03 7.18
CA ASN A 545 18.69 26.86 7.19
C ASN A 545 17.48 26.10 6.66
N VAL A 546 17.71 25.22 5.67
CA VAL A 546 16.66 24.32 5.16
C VAL A 546 16.25 23.37 6.28
N LEU A 547 17.20 22.73 6.96
CA LEU A 547 16.93 21.82 8.08
C LEU A 547 16.20 22.51 9.24
N LEU A 548 16.45 23.80 9.48
CA LEU A 548 15.71 24.57 10.48
C LEU A 548 14.26 24.82 10.04
N GLU A 549 14.04 25.22 8.79
CA GLU A 549 12.72 25.36 8.19
C GLU A 549 11.93 24.04 8.21
N ILE A 550 12.62 22.88 8.10
CA ILE A 550 12.01 21.55 8.28
C ILE A 550 11.42 21.40 9.68
N ILE A 551 12.19 21.75 10.71
CA ILE A 551 11.79 21.58 12.11
C ILE A 551 10.61 22.52 12.42
N GLU A 552 10.66 23.77 11.96
CA GLU A 552 9.61 24.76 12.17
C GLU A 552 8.29 24.42 11.44
N ASN A 553 8.37 23.96 10.20
CA ASN A 553 7.17 23.51 9.46
C ASN A 553 6.57 22.23 10.07
N SER A 554 7.40 21.34 10.59
CA SER A 554 6.94 20.13 11.30
C SER A 554 6.19 20.51 12.57
N GLU A 555 6.64 21.55 13.28
CA GLU A 555 5.97 22.11 14.44
C GLU A 555 4.57 22.65 14.11
N GLU A 556 4.44 23.46 13.06
CA GLU A 556 3.15 24.01 12.64
C GLU A 556 2.17 22.92 12.19
N ARG A 557 2.66 21.92 11.45
CA ARG A 557 1.83 20.80 10.98
C ARG A 557 1.34 19.92 12.13
N LEU A 558 2.17 19.70 13.14
CA LEU A 558 1.82 18.89 14.29
C LEU A 558 0.65 19.50 15.07
N LEU A 559 0.64 20.82 15.21
CA LEU A 559 -0.46 21.55 15.83
C LEU A 559 -1.78 21.41 15.04
N LYS A 560 -1.71 21.12 13.73
CA LYS A 560 -2.89 20.96 12.86
C LYS A 560 -3.31 19.51 12.63
N ASN A 561 -2.37 18.55 12.63
CA ASN A 561 -2.61 17.12 12.35
C ASN A 561 -1.55 16.25 13.06
N PRO A 562 -1.77 15.92 14.34
CA PRO A 562 -0.80 15.20 15.16
C PRO A 562 -0.40 13.84 14.56
N GLU A 563 -1.37 13.09 14.02
CA GLU A 563 -1.19 11.69 13.60
C GLU A 563 -0.25 11.47 12.40
N LYS A 564 0.22 12.56 11.77
CA LYS A 564 1.06 12.52 10.58
C LYS A 564 2.54 12.86 10.83
N LEU A 565 2.95 13.08 12.07
CA LEU A 565 4.35 13.39 12.37
C LEU A 565 5.22 12.12 12.37
N ASN A 566 6.38 12.21 11.73
CA ASN A 566 7.43 11.22 11.91
C ASN A 566 8.50 11.67 12.89
N PHE A 567 8.71 10.88 13.93
CA PHE A 567 9.83 11.10 14.82
C PHE A 567 11.16 10.74 14.19
N LYS A 568 11.24 9.72 13.31
CA LYS A 568 12.52 9.19 12.82
C LYS A 568 13.38 10.24 12.10
N LEU A 569 12.80 11.22 11.40
CA LEU A 569 13.56 12.33 10.83
C LEU A 569 14.21 13.20 11.91
N LEU A 570 13.46 13.57 12.94
CA LEU A 570 13.97 14.37 14.06
C LEU A 570 15.07 13.60 14.80
N ILE A 571 14.94 12.27 14.90
CA ILE A 571 16.00 11.40 15.42
C ILE A 571 17.27 11.54 14.60
N LEU A 572 17.18 11.36 13.28
CA LEU A 572 18.34 11.42 12.41
C LEU A 572 18.99 12.81 12.39
N LEU A 573 18.20 13.88 12.41
CA LEU A 573 18.73 15.25 12.53
C LEU A 573 19.49 15.45 13.84
N TYR A 574 18.93 14.94 14.94
CA TYR A 574 19.55 15.01 16.27
C TYR A 574 20.85 14.21 16.35
N GLU A 575 20.84 12.96 15.85
CA GLU A 575 22.02 12.08 15.79
C GLU A 575 23.15 12.68 14.95
N GLU A 576 22.81 13.34 13.85
CA GLU A 576 23.77 14.04 12.97
C GLU A 576 24.20 15.43 13.49
N GLY A 577 23.78 15.80 14.71
CA GLY A 577 24.20 17.04 15.36
C GLY A 577 23.52 18.30 14.85
N LYS A 578 22.46 18.18 14.04
CA LYS A 578 21.78 19.29 13.40
C LYS A 578 20.65 19.81 14.28
N HIS A 579 20.71 21.09 14.64
CA HIS A 579 19.65 21.81 15.38
C HIS A 579 19.14 21.14 16.66
N LYS A 580 20.05 20.46 17.39
CA LYS A 580 19.74 19.72 18.63
C LYS A 580 18.83 20.50 19.59
N ASN A 581 19.16 21.76 19.87
CA ASN A 581 18.38 22.61 20.79
C ASN A 581 16.95 22.86 20.31
N LYS A 582 16.74 23.04 19.00
CA LYS A 582 15.41 23.28 18.43
C LYS A 582 14.56 22.02 18.44
N ILE A 583 15.16 20.87 18.13
CA ILE A 583 14.49 19.56 18.23
C ILE A 583 14.10 19.27 19.67
N LEU A 584 14.96 19.62 20.63
CA LEU A 584 14.71 19.49 22.06
C LEU A 584 13.55 20.40 22.52
N GLU A 585 13.56 21.66 22.11
CA GLU A 585 12.48 22.62 22.39
C GLU A 585 11.14 22.14 21.80
N PHE A 586 11.17 21.70 20.53
CA PHE A 586 10.00 21.16 19.84
C PHE A 586 9.42 19.93 20.55
N SER A 587 10.28 19.02 20.98
CA SER A 587 9.86 17.81 21.67
C SER A 587 9.29 18.11 23.06
N LYS A 588 9.86 19.06 23.79
CA LYS A 588 9.30 19.56 25.05
C LYS A 588 7.89 20.11 24.83
N LYS A 589 7.67 20.88 23.77
CA LYS A 589 6.32 21.38 23.41
C LYS A 589 5.33 20.25 23.09
N ILE A 590 5.77 19.17 22.44
CA ILE A 590 4.90 18.01 22.16
C ILE A 590 4.50 17.31 23.46
N LEU A 591 5.47 17.04 24.33
CA LEU A 591 5.24 16.33 25.58
C LEU A 591 4.34 17.13 26.53
N LEU A 592 4.43 18.46 26.51
CA LEU A 592 3.63 19.37 27.34
C LEU A 592 2.23 19.69 26.76
N ASN A 593 1.94 19.32 25.53
CA ASN A 593 0.69 19.68 24.87
C ASN A 593 -0.35 18.55 24.95
N ASN A 594 -1.33 18.73 25.84
CA ASN A 594 -2.41 17.78 26.11
C ASN A 594 -3.37 17.52 24.94
N SER A 595 -3.31 18.30 23.86
CA SER A 595 -4.14 18.10 22.66
C SER A 595 -3.57 17.10 21.65
N ILE A 596 -2.32 16.67 21.84
CA ILE A 596 -1.64 15.73 20.93
C ILE A 596 -2.01 14.29 21.29
N ALA A 597 -2.24 13.45 20.28
CA ALA A 597 -2.60 12.06 20.50
C ALA A 597 -1.50 11.30 21.28
N ARG A 598 -1.91 10.51 22.28
CA ARG A 598 -1.01 9.86 23.25
C ARG A 598 0.06 8.99 22.60
N GLY A 599 -0.26 8.31 21.50
CA GLY A 599 0.71 7.49 20.77
C GLY A 599 1.91 8.28 20.25
N ILE A 600 1.72 9.56 19.92
CA ILE A 600 2.76 10.48 19.45
C ILE A 600 3.63 10.89 20.64
N GLN A 601 3.02 11.27 21.77
CA GLN A 601 3.75 11.59 23.00
C GLN A 601 4.62 10.42 23.45
N SER A 602 4.12 9.18 23.37
CA SER A 602 4.90 7.97 23.65
C SER A 602 6.07 7.77 22.68
N GLN A 603 5.91 8.10 21.39
CA GLN A 603 7.00 8.00 20.39
C GLN A 603 8.07 9.08 20.59
N VAL A 604 7.69 10.32 20.89
CA VAL A 604 8.62 11.41 21.26
C VAL A 604 9.42 10.94 22.45
N PHE A 605 8.71 10.47 23.48
CA PHE A 605 9.32 10.03 24.71
C PHE A 605 10.26 8.86 24.47
N PHE A 606 9.86 7.85 23.69
CA PHE A 606 10.75 6.75 23.30
C PHE A 606 12.02 7.24 22.61
N PHE A 607 11.93 8.21 21.69
CA PHE A 607 13.09 8.80 21.01
C PHE A 607 14.13 9.40 21.99
N PHE A 608 13.70 10.21 22.97
CA PHE A 608 14.62 10.78 23.97
C PHE A 608 15.37 9.72 24.75
N THR A 609 14.80 8.53 24.83
CA THR A 609 15.17 7.53 25.81
C THR A 609 15.97 6.37 25.26
N SER A 610 15.81 6.04 23.97
CA SER A 610 16.54 4.95 23.33
C SER A 610 17.78 5.42 22.56
N GLU A 611 17.76 6.63 22.00
CA GLU A 611 18.75 7.09 21.02
C GLU A 611 19.68 8.22 21.52
N ILE A 612 19.34 8.92 22.61
CA ILE A 612 20.19 9.99 23.17
C ILE A 612 21.18 9.40 24.19
N HIS A 613 22.48 9.65 24.01
CA HIS A 613 23.50 9.26 24.98
C HIS A 613 23.32 10.08 26.27
N PRO A 614 23.15 9.45 27.46
CA PRO A 614 22.77 10.14 28.69
C PRO A 614 23.79 11.18 29.18
N ASP A 615 25.08 10.88 28.96
CA ASP A 615 26.20 11.68 29.48
C ASP A 615 26.20 13.14 28.98
N ASP A 616 25.67 13.38 27.79
CA ASP A 616 25.65 14.71 27.18
C ASP A 616 24.44 15.56 27.58
N HIS A 617 23.38 14.93 28.11
CA HIS A 617 22.05 15.56 28.24
C HIS A 617 21.29 15.16 29.51
N LEU A 618 22.00 14.77 30.57
CA LEU A 618 21.47 14.31 31.85
C LEU A 618 20.35 15.19 32.42
N LYS A 619 20.59 16.50 32.38
CA LYS A 619 19.66 17.50 32.89
C LYS A 619 18.36 17.51 32.09
N ASP A 620 18.43 17.39 30.76
CA ASP A 620 17.25 17.40 29.90
C ASP A 620 16.41 16.13 30.07
N CYS A 621 17.06 14.96 30.25
CA CYS A 621 16.36 13.72 30.56
C CYS A 621 15.66 13.80 31.92
N ILE A 622 16.31 14.36 32.95
CA ILE A 622 15.71 14.59 34.27
C ILE A 622 14.55 15.59 34.17
N ASP A 623 14.72 16.69 33.45
CA ASP A 623 13.69 17.71 33.28
C ASP A 623 12.46 17.13 32.57
N ILE A 624 12.66 16.34 31.50
CA ILE A 624 11.57 15.67 30.78
C ILE A 624 10.89 14.61 31.65
N ALA A 625 11.65 13.77 32.36
CA ALA A 625 11.08 12.78 33.28
C ALA A 625 10.30 13.45 34.42
N THR A 626 10.80 14.56 34.95
CA THR A 626 10.15 15.36 35.99
C THR A 626 8.84 15.96 35.48
N ILE A 627 8.84 16.49 34.26
CA ILE A 627 7.63 16.99 33.59
C ILE A 627 6.60 15.88 33.44
N VAL A 628 7.01 14.72 32.90
CA VAL A 628 6.13 13.57 32.62
C VAL A 628 5.60 12.94 33.92
N MET A 629 6.41 12.88 34.98
CA MET A 629 6.02 12.27 36.26
C MET A 629 5.21 13.21 37.17
N ASN A 630 5.31 14.52 36.99
CA ASN A 630 4.47 15.51 37.69
C ASN A 630 3.16 15.81 36.97
N ASP A 631 2.91 15.18 35.82
CA ASP A 631 1.62 15.26 35.13
C ASP A 631 0.55 14.54 35.96
N ASP A 632 -0.63 15.13 36.14
CA ASP A 632 -1.73 14.53 36.91
C ASP A 632 -2.33 13.28 36.23
N ASN A 633 -1.93 12.99 35.00
CA ASN A 633 -2.42 11.86 34.21
C ASN A 633 -1.64 10.56 34.48
N SER A 634 -2.31 9.61 35.13
CA SER A 634 -1.75 8.29 35.48
C SER A 634 -1.15 7.49 34.31
N SER A 635 -1.59 7.72 33.07
CA SER A 635 -1.05 7.04 31.89
C SER A 635 0.29 7.61 31.42
N ILE A 636 0.48 8.93 31.54
CA ILE A 636 1.76 9.62 31.26
C ILE A 636 2.77 9.27 32.36
N GLN A 637 2.32 9.28 33.61
CA GLN A 637 3.07 8.77 34.75
C GLN A 637 3.53 7.31 34.54
N SER A 638 2.65 6.43 34.04
CA SER A 638 2.99 5.03 33.72
C SER A 638 4.03 4.90 32.61
N LEU A 639 3.98 5.74 31.56
CA LEU A 639 4.98 5.76 30.49
C LEU A 639 6.35 6.19 31.02
N GLY A 640 6.39 7.26 31.84
CA GLY A 640 7.60 7.69 32.53
C GLY A 640 8.20 6.60 33.42
N SER A 641 7.34 5.79 34.03
CA SER A 641 7.71 4.68 34.91
C SER A 641 8.27 3.47 34.18
N SER A 642 7.57 3.00 33.12
CA SER A 642 8.04 1.87 32.31
C SER A 642 9.34 2.20 31.59
N PHE A 643 9.51 3.44 31.13
CA PHE A 643 10.77 3.93 30.63
C PHE A 643 11.88 3.83 31.67
N PHE A 644 11.64 4.32 32.88
CA PHE A 644 12.64 4.37 33.94
C PHE A 644 13.20 2.97 34.27
N VAL A 645 12.31 1.98 34.40
CA VAL A 645 12.70 0.58 34.61
C VAL A 645 13.50 0.03 33.43
N ASN A 646 13.11 0.37 32.19
CA ASN A 646 13.81 -0.11 30.99
C ASN A 646 15.17 0.60 30.75
N PHE A 647 15.28 1.88 31.09
CA PHE A 647 16.52 2.65 31.00
C PHE A 647 17.57 2.09 31.94
N ILE A 648 17.18 1.87 33.20
CA ILE A 648 18.02 1.18 34.20
C ILE A 648 18.38 -0.22 33.71
N ARG A 649 17.50 -0.94 32.99
CA ARG A 649 17.81 -2.27 32.48
C ARG A 649 18.80 -2.29 31.31
N HIS A 650 18.97 -1.21 30.54
CA HIS A 650 19.64 -1.28 29.23
C HIS A 650 20.86 -0.37 29.04
N LYS A 651 21.05 0.72 29.79
CA LYS A 651 22.09 1.75 29.52
C LYS A 651 22.77 2.29 30.79
N LEU A 652 23.10 1.42 31.75
CA LEU A 652 23.55 1.80 33.10
C LEU A 652 24.87 2.62 33.13
N ASP A 653 24.74 3.94 33.21
CA ASP A 653 25.53 4.72 34.15
C ASP A 653 24.91 4.54 35.54
N LEU A 654 25.61 3.79 36.39
CA LEU A 654 25.17 3.43 37.73
C LEU A 654 25.10 4.65 38.67
N ASP A 655 25.98 5.64 38.46
CA ASP A 655 26.00 6.87 39.25
C ASP A 655 24.73 7.69 38.98
N PHE A 656 24.30 7.75 37.72
CA PHE A 656 23.03 8.37 37.34
C PHE A 656 21.82 7.64 37.93
N ALA A 657 21.75 6.32 37.81
CA ALA A 657 20.64 5.53 38.33
C ALA A 657 20.47 5.75 39.85
N LEU A 658 21.56 5.76 40.61
CA LEU A 658 21.55 6.01 42.05
C LEU A 658 21.17 7.44 42.42
N LYS A 659 21.72 8.46 41.73
CA LYS A 659 21.33 9.88 41.93
C LYS A 659 19.85 10.10 41.70
N PHE A 660 19.30 9.51 40.64
CA PHE A 660 17.90 9.65 40.30
C PHE A 660 16.99 8.90 41.29
N VAL A 661 17.35 7.67 41.68
CA VAL A 661 16.63 6.94 42.72
C VAL A 661 16.60 7.75 44.03
N ARG A 662 17.73 8.33 44.45
CA ARG A 662 17.77 9.21 45.63
C ARG A 662 16.85 10.41 45.50
N TRP A 663 16.78 11.03 44.31
CA TRP A 663 15.83 12.11 44.03
C TRP A 663 14.38 11.61 44.12
N ALA A 664 14.05 10.49 43.49
CA ALA A 664 12.70 9.94 43.43
C ALA A 664 12.19 9.58 44.83
N LEU A 665 13.06 9.02 45.68
CA LEU A 665 12.74 8.68 47.07
C LEU A 665 12.59 9.90 47.98
N LYS A 666 13.28 10.99 47.67
CA LYS A 666 13.14 12.29 48.36
C LYS A 666 11.96 13.13 47.84
N SER A 667 11.27 12.67 46.79
CA SER A 667 10.12 13.38 46.23
C SER A 667 8.93 13.35 47.19
N ASN A 668 8.18 14.46 47.27
CA ASN A 668 6.92 14.52 48.02
C ASN A 668 5.76 13.83 47.27
N ASN A 669 5.96 13.34 46.04
CA ASN A 669 4.95 12.65 45.25
C ASN A 669 5.04 11.13 45.47
N ASP A 670 3.98 10.54 46.03
CA ASP A 670 3.86 9.11 46.36
C ASP A 670 4.12 8.19 45.17
N TYR A 671 3.66 8.60 43.98
CA TYR A 671 3.87 7.84 42.76
C TYR A 671 5.34 7.83 42.36
N ILE A 672 6.02 8.98 42.40
CA ILE A 672 7.46 9.08 42.12
C ILE A 672 8.26 8.24 43.13
N ARG A 673 7.89 8.28 44.41
CA ARG A 673 8.51 7.45 45.44
C ARG A 673 8.35 5.95 45.16
N MET A 674 7.14 5.50 44.82
CA MET A 674 6.84 4.11 44.47
C MET A 674 7.66 3.63 43.25
N GLN A 675 7.85 4.50 42.25
CA GLN A 675 8.68 4.17 41.10
C GLN A 675 10.17 4.13 41.44
N GLY A 676 10.64 5.03 42.31
CA GLY A 676 11.97 4.93 42.93
C GLY A 676 12.21 3.56 43.57
N SER A 677 11.21 3.03 44.29
CA SER A 677 11.26 1.67 44.87
C SER A 677 11.34 0.56 43.82
N SER A 678 10.53 0.65 42.76
CA SER A 678 10.52 -0.34 41.68
C SER A 678 11.85 -0.36 40.92
N ALA A 679 12.46 0.81 40.72
CA ALA A 679 13.79 0.90 40.13
C ALA A 679 14.88 0.36 41.03
N ILE A 680 14.82 0.61 42.34
CA ILE A 680 15.73 -0.04 43.29
C ILE A 680 15.63 -1.55 43.13
N ARG A 681 14.43 -2.12 43.12
CA ARG A 681 14.26 -3.57 42.92
C ARG A 681 14.89 -4.04 41.60
N THR A 682 14.77 -3.25 40.54
CA THR A 682 15.37 -3.54 39.23
C THR A 682 16.90 -3.46 39.26
N ILE A 683 17.47 -2.48 39.99
CA ILE A 683 18.91 -2.37 40.24
C ILE A 683 19.40 -3.56 41.10
N LEU A 684 18.55 -4.06 42.00
CA LEU A 684 18.84 -5.19 42.88
C LEU A 684 18.60 -6.57 42.22
N GLU A 685 17.89 -6.64 41.09
CA GLU A 685 17.70 -7.89 40.34
C GLU A 685 19.07 -8.42 39.86
N PRO A 686 19.41 -9.70 40.08
CA PRO A 686 20.70 -10.26 39.68
C PRO A 686 20.77 -10.34 38.14
N SER A 687 21.20 -9.26 37.49
CA SER A 687 21.43 -9.24 36.06
C SER A 687 22.80 -9.86 35.73
N LYS A 688 22.96 -10.41 34.53
CA LYS A 688 24.24 -10.92 34.00
C LYS A 688 25.41 -9.93 34.15
N MET A 689 25.12 -8.63 34.19
CA MET A 689 26.09 -7.55 34.31
C MET A 689 26.70 -7.40 35.72
N PHE A 690 26.04 -7.91 36.76
CA PHE A 690 26.54 -7.84 38.15
C PHE A 690 27.84 -8.59 38.40
N ASN A 691 28.36 -9.33 37.41
CA ASN A 691 29.59 -10.11 37.57
C ASN A 691 30.86 -9.40 37.06
N GLU A 692 30.75 -8.34 36.24
CA GLU A 692 31.87 -7.87 35.39
C GLU A 692 32.65 -6.63 35.89
N ARG A 693 32.16 -5.85 36.88
CA ARG A 693 32.83 -4.60 37.34
C ARG A 693 32.96 -4.48 38.87
N ILE A 694 34.11 -4.91 39.40
CA ILE A 694 34.35 -5.09 40.85
C ILE A 694 34.43 -3.76 41.64
N GLU A 695 35.06 -2.71 41.11
CA GLU A 695 35.20 -1.43 41.83
C GLU A 695 33.89 -0.63 41.89
N GLU A 696 33.12 -0.61 40.80
CA GLU A 696 31.80 0.04 40.75
C GLU A 696 30.80 -0.63 41.70
N GLN A 697 30.93 -1.94 41.93
CA GLN A 697 30.14 -2.68 42.93
C GLN A 697 30.41 -2.22 44.35
N GLY A 698 31.66 -1.87 44.68
CA GLY A 698 32.02 -1.37 46.00
C GLY A 698 31.38 -0.02 46.29
N LYS A 699 31.44 0.92 45.34
CA LYS A 699 30.81 2.24 45.48
C LYS A 699 29.28 2.13 45.56
N MET A 700 28.67 1.36 44.66
CA MET A 700 27.22 1.14 44.66
C MET A 700 26.73 0.49 45.95
N LEU A 701 27.44 -0.53 46.45
CA LEU A 701 27.10 -1.17 47.72
C LEU A 701 27.17 -0.15 48.88
N SER A 702 28.18 0.72 48.88
CA SER A 702 28.27 1.81 49.85
C SER A 702 27.07 2.75 49.76
N ASP A 703 26.69 3.18 48.56
CA ASP A 703 25.57 4.10 48.33
C ASP A 703 24.21 3.49 48.69
N LEU A 704 24.02 2.19 48.41
CA LEU A 704 22.82 1.42 48.78
C LEU A 704 22.71 1.23 50.29
N ILE A 705 23.84 0.95 50.95
CA ILE A 705 23.90 0.84 52.42
C ILE A 705 23.62 2.20 53.07
N GLU A 706 24.18 3.29 52.54
CA GLU A 706 23.89 4.65 53.00
C GLU A 706 22.39 4.96 52.90
N MET A 707 21.76 4.64 51.76
CA MET A 707 20.32 4.80 51.58
C MET A 707 19.48 3.92 52.52
N ALA A 708 19.97 2.73 52.87
CA ALA A 708 19.34 1.86 53.86
C ALA A 708 19.43 2.45 55.28
N VAL A 709 20.59 3.02 55.63
CA VAL A 709 20.79 3.74 56.91
C VAL A 709 19.90 4.99 56.98
N GLU A 710 19.69 5.69 55.87
CA GLU A 710 18.75 6.82 55.77
C GLU A 710 17.28 6.40 55.99
N GLY A 711 16.96 5.10 55.92
CA GLY A 711 15.63 4.54 56.23
C GLY A 711 14.76 4.27 55.01
N PHE A 712 15.24 4.57 53.80
CA PHE A 712 14.45 4.46 52.57
C PHE A 712 13.94 3.04 52.30
N PHE A 713 14.69 2.01 52.66
CA PHE A 713 14.31 0.62 52.38
C PHE A 713 13.19 0.12 53.30
N TYR A 714 13.11 0.68 54.52
CA TYR A 714 12.09 0.34 55.50
C TYR A 714 10.74 0.92 55.13
N ASP A 715 10.71 2.19 54.73
CA ASP A 715 9.48 2.87 54.28
C ASP A 715 8.86 2.20 53.04
N LEU A 716 9.63 1.38 52.33
CA LEU A 716 9.26 0.73 51.08
C LEU A 716 9.02 -0.78 51.20
N GLY A 717 9.31 -1.40 52.35
CA GLY A 717 9.18 -2.84 52.56
C GLY A 717 10.02 -3.71 51.60
N ILE A 718 11.24 -3.28 51.28
CA ILE A 718 12.17 -3.96 50.36
C ILE A 718 13.47 -4.42 51.02
N GLU A 719 13.47 -4.53 52.35
CA GLU A 719 14.63 -4.93 53.13
C GLU A 719 15.11 -6.33 52.75
N ASP A 720 14.16 -7.22 52.43
CA ASP A 720 14.42 -8.58 51.97
C ASP A 720 15.26 -8.64 50.68
N ASP A 721 14.98 -7.74 49.73
CA ASP A 721 15.69 -7.66 48.46
C ASP A 721 17.11 -7.13 48.67
N LEU A 722 17.27 -6.12 49.54
CA LEU A 722 18.56 -5.58 49.91
C LEU A 722 19.45 -6.64 50.58
N TYR A 723 18.94 -7.36 51.58
CA TYR A 723 19.72 -8.40 52.26
C TYR A 723 20.10 -9.56 51.32
N SER A 724 19.24 -9.90 50.37
CA SER A 724 19.53 -10.89 49.31
C SER A 724 20.70 -10.45 48.42
N VAL A 725 20.72 -9.17 48.03
CA VAL A 725 21.81 -8.60 47.22
C VAL A 725 23.11 -8.50 48.00
N ILE A 726 23.06 -8.03 49.25
CA ILE A 726 24.22 -7.96 50.14
C ILE A 726 24.82 -9.36 50.33
N LYS A 727 23.98 -10.38 50.58
CA LYS A 727 24.43 -11.78 50.69
C LYS A 727 25.11 -12.25 49.40
N LYS A 728 24.58 -11.93 48.22
CA LYS A 728 25.19 -12.30 46.93
C LYS A 728 26.48 -11.55 46.63
N LEU A 729 26.58 -10.28 47.02
CA LEU A 729 27.73 -9.42 46.73
C LEU A 729 28.90 -9.65 47.67
N ILE A 730 28.65 -9.78 48.98
CA ILE A 730 29.74 -9.83 49.97
C ILE A 730 30.17 -11.26 50.31
N ALA A 731 29.27 -12.26 50.26
CA ALA A 731 29.62 -13.62 50.66
C ALA A 731 30.76 -14.23 49.81
N PRO A 732 30.88 -13.98 48.49
CA PRO A 732 31.97 -14.56 47.70
C PRO A 732 33.31 -13.81 47.81
N ARG A 733 33.35 -12.56 48.33
CA ARG A 733 34.52 -11.68 48.17
C ARG A 733 34.92 -11.01 49.49
N HIS A 734 35.93 -11.59 50.14
CA HIS A 734 36.40 -11.26 51.49
C HIS A 734 36.93 -9.83 51.69
N VAL A 735 37.28 -9.10 50.62
CA VAL A 735 38.15 -7.91 50.69
C VAL A 735 37.44 -6.65 51.24
N PHE A 736 36.11 -6.60 51.25
CA PHE A 736 35.36 -5.40 51.66
C PHE A 736 34.45 -5.60 52.88
N LEU A 737 34.45 -6.79 53.48
CA LEU A 737 33.46 -7.17 54.49
C LEU A 737 33.55 -6.28 55.73
N ASP A 738 34.77 -6.04 56.23
CA ASP A 738 34.99 -5.29 57.47
C ASP A 738 34.55 -3.82 57.36
N LYS A 739 34.65 -3.22 56.17
CA LYS A 739 34.24 -1.82 55.92
C LYS A 739 32.72 -1.64 56.00
N TYR A 740 31.94 -2.68 55.66
CA TYR A 740 30.49 -2.58 55.54
C TYR A 740 29.73 -3.22 56.71
N ILE A 741 30.38 -4.08 57.51
CA ILE A 741 29.78 -4.68 58.71
C ILE A 741 29.24 -3.60 59.66
N GLU A 742 29.97 -2.50 59.83
CA GLU A 742 29.58 -1.43 60.78
C GLU A 742 28.35 -0.66 60.32
N SER A 743 28.27 -0.27 59.04
CA SER A 743 27.07 0.37 58.49
C SER A 743 25.87 -0.58 58.46
N LEU A 744 26.10 -1.89 58.24
CA LEU A 744 25.04 -2.90 58.32
C LEU A 744 24.56 -3.14 59.76
N ALA A 745 25.49 -3.09 60.72
CA ALA A 745 25.19 -3.15 62.13
C ALA A 745 24.30 -1.97 62.56
N GLU A 746 24.61 -0.76 62.11
CA GLU A 746 23.76 0.42 62.34
C GLU A 746 22.37 0.26 61.73
N CYS A 747 22.29 -0.28 60.51
CA CYS A 747 21.01 -0.57 59.87
C CYS A 747 20.17 -1.56 60.69
N VAL A 748 20.76 -2.62 61.24
CA VAL A 748 20.06 -3.63 62.07
C VAL A 748 19.69 -3.09 63.45
N ILE A 749 20.47 -2.17 64.02
CA ILE A 749 20.11 -1.47 65.27
C ILE A 749 18.89 -0.58 65.05
N LYS A 750 18.90 0.19 63.96
CA LYS A 750 17.81 1.12 63.62
C LYS A 750 16.54 0.36 63.23
N PHE A 751 16.70 -0.79 62.56
CA PHE A 751 15.61 -1.65 62.09
C PHE A 751 15.88 -3.11 62.45
N PRO A 752 15.55 -3.57 63.67
CA PRO A 752 15.80 -4.93 64.13
C PRO A 752 14.86 -5.94 63.45
N ALA A 753 15.11 -6.19 62.16
CA ALA A 753 14.40 -7.17 61.35
C ALA A 753 15.08 -8.55 61.43
N HIS A 754 14.28 -9.61 61.49
CA HIS A 754 14.76 -11.00 61.65
C HIS A 754 15.81 -11.40 60.60
N ARG A 755 15.75 -10.87 59.37
CA ARG A 755 16.67 -11.25 58.28
C ARG A 755 18.04 -10.57 58.33
N GLY A 756 18.15 -9.36 58.87
CA GLY A 756 19.45 -8.74 59.15
C GLY A 756 20.28 -9.57 60.10
N VAL A 757 19.63 -10.18 61.10
CA VAL A 757 20.25 -11.16 62.02
C VAL A 757 20.71 -12.42 61.29
N VAL A 758 19.89 -12.94 60.36
CA VAL A 758 20.22 -14.14 59.58
C VAL A 758 21.48 -13.91 58.74
N PHE A 759 21.65 -12.71 58.17
CA PHE A 759 22.87 -12.36 57.43
C PHE A 759 24.12 -12.44 58.32
N PHE A 760 24.09 -11.83 59.51
CA PHE A 760 25.20 -11.92 60.47
C PHE A 760 25.43 -13.36 60.98
N ILE A 761 24.37 -14.15 61.18
CA ILE A 761 24.46 -15.58 61.50
C ILE A 761 25.18 -16.36 60.38
N ASP A 762 24.87 -16.07 59.12
CA ASP A 762 25.54 -16.71 57.99
C ASP A 762 27.03 -16.30 57.92
N LEU A 763 27.37 -15.03 58.19
CA LEU A 763 28.77 -14.61 58.31
C LEU A 763 29.51 -15.32 59.45
N ILE A 764 28.85 -15.51 60.60
CA ILE A 764 29.39 -16.29 61.72
C ILE A 764 29.67 -17.73 61.28
N ARG A 765 28.72 -18.37 60.57
CA ARG A 765 28.88 -19.75 60.09
C ARG A 765 29.99 -19.89 59.07
N GLU A 766 30.24 -18.86 58.27
CA GLU A 766 31.34 -18.80 57.31
C GLU A 766 32.67 -18.38 57.95
N GLY A 767 32.70 -18.04 59.24
CA GLY A 767 33.91 -17.62 59.96
C GLY A 767 34.41 -16.23 59.58
N LYS A 768 33.56 -15.36 59.05
CA LYS A 768 33.97 -14.05 58.48
C LYS A 768 33.55 -12.88 59.39
N GLY A 769 34.43 -11.88 59.52
CA GLY A 769 34.14 -10.65 60.26
C GLY A 769 33.88 -10.84 61.76
N ILE A 770 34.35 -11.95 62.34
CA ILE A 770 33.95 -12.40 63.69
C ILE A 770 34.17 -11.33 64.76
N ASP A 771 35.31 -10.64 64.73
CA ASP A 771 35.65 -9.65 65.77
C ASP A 771 34.70 -8.43 65.72
N LYS A 772 34.33 -7.99 64.52
CA LYS A 772 33.33 -6.93 64.32
C LYS A 772 31.91 -7.39 64.65
N ILE A 773 31.59 -8.65 64.43
CA ILE A 773 30.30 -9.23 64.83
C ILE A 773 30.21 -9.35 66.36
N ILE A 774 31.30 -9.64 67.06
CA ILE A 774 31.38 -9.63 68.53
C ILE A 774 31.16 -8.20 69.04
N GLU A 775 31.85 -7.20 68.47
CA GLU A 775 31.65 -5.78 68.80
C GLU A 775 30.18 -5.37 68.61
N PHE A 776 29.60 -5.75 67.48
CA PHE A 776 28.20 -5.48 67.16
C PHE A 776 27.21 -6.17 68.11
N ALA A 777 27.40 -7.45 68.40
CA ALA A 777 26.55 -8.21 69.33
C ALA A 777 26.62 -7.59 70.74
N THR A 778 27.81 -7.15 71.17
CA THR A 778 28.03 -6.45 72.44
C THR A 778 27.25 -5.14 72.49
N ARG A 779 27.35 -4.31 71.44
CA ARG A 779 26.56 -3.07 71.30
C ARG A 779 25.07 -3.35 71.37
N CYS A 780 24.61 -4.41 70.70
CA CYS A 780 23.20 -4.81 70.71
C CYS A 780 22.70 -5.21 72.10
N THR A 781 23.48 -5.99 72.86
CA THR A 781 23.11 -6.40 74.23
C THR A 781 23.04 -5.23 75.22
N SER A 782 23.76 -4.14 74.93
CA SER A 782 23.75 -2.92 75.76
C SER A 782 22.70 -1.89 75.30
N HIS A 783 21.96 -2.17 74.24
CA HIS A 783 20.99 -1.23 73.65
C HIS A 783 19.69 -1.19 74.45
N GLU A 784 19.00 -0.04 74.52
CA GLU A 784 17.75 0.11 75.30
C GLU A 784 16.56 -0.65 74.69
N ASN A 785 16.54 -0.81 73.36
CA ASN A 785 15.49 -1.53 72.64
C ASN A 785 15.62 -3.06 72.81
N HIS A 786 14.63 -3.68 73.44
CA HIS A 786 14.58 -5.13 73.69
C HIS A 786 14.72 -6.00 72.42
N LEU A 787 14.23 -5.54 71.26
CA LEU A 787 14.38 -6.30 70.00
C LEU A 787 15.83 -6.33 69.55
N VAL A 788 16.56 -5.22 69.71
CA VAL A 788 17.99 -5.12 69.41
C VAL A 788 18.79 -5.97 70.38
N GLN A 789 18.44 -5.97 71.67
CA GLN A 789 19.02 -6.89 72.66
C GLN A 789 18.84 -8.36 72.24
N GLU A 790 17.65 -8.74 71.77
CA GLU A 790 17.39 -10.10 71.27
C GLU A 790 18.27 -10.45 70.05
N VAL A 791 18.53 -9.48 69.15
CA VAL A 791 19.49 -9.65 68.05
C VAL A 791 20.88 -9.97 68.61
N GLY A 792 21.40 -9.15 69.53
CA GLY A 792 22.71 -9.36 70.14
C GLY A 792 22.84 -10.74 70.77
N MET A 793 21.81 -11.17 71.49
CA MET A 793 21.76 -12.49 72.12
C MET A 793 21.76 -13.64 71.10
N LYS A 794 21.00 -13.52 70.00
CA LYS A 794 21.01 -14.53 68.92
C LYS A 794 22.38 -14.66 68.26
N LEU A 795 23.08 -13.54 68.06
CA LEU A 795 24.42 -13.54 67.47
C LEU A 795 25.45 -14.20 68.39
N PHE A 796 25.45 -13.87 69.67
CA PHE A 796 26.32 -14.53 70.65
C PHE A 796 26.06 -16.03 70.74
N SER A 797 24.79 -16.44 70.73
CA SER A 797 24.43 -17.87 70.70
C SER A 797 25.07 -18.60 69.52
N GLU A 798 25.07 -18.01 68.33
CA GLU A 798 25.65 -18.65 67.15
C GLU A 798 27.19 -18.59 67.17
N LEU A 799 27.79 -17.48 67.64
CA LEU A 799 29.24 -17.33 67.80
C LEU A 799 29.83 -18.42 68.71
N MET A 800 29.19 -18.64 69.86
CA MET A 800 29.60 -19.66 70.82
C MET A 800 29.44 -21.08 70.25
N ARG A 801 28.33 -21.33 69.54
CA ARG A 801 28.01 -22.66 68.98
C ARG A 801 29.00 -23.10 67.90
N ARG A 802 29.51 -22.18 67.10
CA ARG A 802 30.27 -22.51 65.87
C ARG A 802 31.76 -22.21 65.92
N ASN A 803 32.15 -21.11 66.54
CA ASN A 803 33.53 -20.62 66.46
C ASN A 803 34.27 -20.64 67.79
N HIS A 804 33.60 -21.02 68.89
CA HIS A 804 34.15 -20.98 70.24
C HIS A 804 34.78 -19.61 70.62
N LYS A 805 34.27 -18.52 70.05
CA LYS A 805 34.73 -17.14 70.29
C LYS A 805 33.62 -16.30 70.91
N GLY A 806 33.99 -15.21 71.59
CA GLY A 806 33.05 -14.24 72.15
C GLY A 806 32.41 -14.67 73.47
N TYR A 807 33.01 -15.62 74.20
CA TYR A 807 32.43 -16.16 75.44
C TYR A 807 32.40 -15.12 76.56
N ASP A 808 33.48 -14.39 76.76
CA ASP A 808 33.59 -13.39 77.83
C ASP A 808 32.66 -12.20 77.55
N GLU A 809 32.59 -11.75 76.30
CA GLU A 809 31.69 -10.70 75.84
C GLU A 809 30.22 -11.12 75.88
N ALA A 810 29.91 -12.38 75.56
CA ALA A 810 28.56 -12.93 75.69
C ALA A 810 28.11 -13.03 77.16
N ILE A 811 29.01 -13.43 78.06
CA ILE A 811 28.75 -13.46 79.51
C ILE A 811 28.52 -12.05 80.04
N GLU A 812 29.36 -11.09 79.66
CA GLU A 812 29.22 -9.70 80.11
C GLU A 812 27.97 -9.02 79.54
N GLY A 813 27.68 -9.22 78.25
CA GLY A 813 26.43 -8.79 77.62
C GLY A 813 25.20 -9.42 78.28
N ALA A 814 25.25 -10.71 78.60
CA ALA A 814 24.17 -11.39 79.32
C ALA A 814 23.99 -10.83 80.74
N LYS A 815 25.07 -10.57 81.48
CA LYS A 815 24.98 -9.91 82.81
C LYS A 815 24.30 -8.55 82.69
N ASN A 816 24.66 -7.73 81.71
CA ASN A 816 24.06 -6.41 81.51
C ASN A 816 22.56 -6.51 81.18
N VAL A 817 22.15 -7.50 80.40
CA VAL A 817 20.73 -7.77 80.11
C VAL A 817 19.98 -8.30 81.34
N ILE A 818 20.64 -9.11 82.17
CA ILE A 818 20.08 -9.66 83.42
C ILE A 818 19.87 -8.55 84.46
N ILE A 819 20.84 -7.64 84.60
CA ILE A 819 20.80 -6.51 85.53
C ILE A 819 19.65 -5.55 85.18
N ASN A 820 19.30 -5.43 83.90
CA ASN A 820 18.25 -4.52 83.40
C ASN A 820 16.82 -5.12 83.38
N GLU A 821 16.56 -6.16 84.18
CA GLU A 821 15.24 -6.77 84.48
C GLU A 821 14.28 -7.04 83.30
N LYS A 822 14.44 -8.15 82.56
CA LYS A 822 13.29 -8.88 81.96
C LYS A 822 13.51 -10.40 81.96
N LEU A 823 12.80 -11.10 82.86
CA LEU A 823 12.79 -12.57 83.02
C LEU A 823 12.57 -13.35 81.72
N SER A 824 11.85 -12.77 80.75
CA SER A 824 11.53 -13.39 79.46
C SER A 824 12.73 -13.56 78.52
N VAL A 825 13.77 -12.72 78.66
CA VAL A 825 15.00 -12.84 77.86
C VAL A 825 15.90 -13.95 78.42
N LEU A 826 15.97 -14.05 79.76
CA LEU A 826 16.67 -15.10 80.49
C LEU A 826 16.18 -16.52 80.14
N GLN A 827 14.87 -16.72 80.00
CA GLN A 827 14.30 -18.02 79.61
C GLN A 827 14.72 -18.47 78.19
N ARG A 828 14.97 -17.52 77.28
CA ARG A 828 15.48 -17.82 75.93
C ARG A 828 17.00 -18.06 75.93
N PHE A 829 17.69 -17.66 77.00
CA PHE A 829 19.13 -17.83 77.18
C PHE A 829 19.50 -19.15 77.88
N THR A 830 18.53 -19.80 78.51
CA THR A 830 18.71 -21.09 79.20
C THR A 830 19.42 -22.14 78.33
N PRO A 831 19.11 -22.32 77.02
CA PRO A 831 19.84 -23.27 76.18
C PRO A 831 21.32 -22.91 75.98
N CYS A 832 21.67 -21.63 75.92
CA CYS A 832 23.06 -21.17 75.77
C CYS A 832 23.85 -21.35 77.07
N LEU A 833 23.26 -21.03 78.22
CA LEU A 833 23.87 -21.24 79.54
C LEU A 833 24.06 -22.74 79.83
N LEU A 834 23.09 -23.57 79.48
CA LEU A 834 23.19 -25.03 79.59
C LEU A 834 24.26 -25.60 78.65
N TYR A 835 24.44 -25.03 77.45
CA TYR A 835 25.53 -25.41 76.55
C TYR A 835 26.90 -24.99 77.09
N LEU A 836 26.99 -23.80 77.71
CA LEU A 836 28.20 -23.32 78.39
C LEU A 836 28.58 -24.24 79.55
N GLU A 837 27.61 -24.57 80.41
CA GLU A 837 27.76 -25.48 81.54
C GLU A 837 28.21 -26.88 81.08
N ALA A 838 27.58 -27.42 80.03
CA ALA A 838 27.97 -28.71 79.44
C ALA A 838 29.39 -28.69 78.85
N THR A 839 29.81 -27.57 78.26
CA THR A 839 31.16 -27.41 77.67
C THR A 839 32.23 -27.24 78.75
N ILE A 840 31.95 -26.47 79.80
CA ILE A 840 32.80 -26.35 80.99
C ILE A 840 32.95 -27.70 81.68
N ASN A 841 31.86 -28.43 81.88
CA ASN A 841 31.90 -29.78 82.48
C ASN A 841 32.69 -30.78 81.62
N LYS A 842 32.63 -30.68 80.28
CA LYS A 842 33.48 -31.47 79.38
C LYS A 842 34.96 -31.10 79.47
N ALA A 843 35.28 -29.81 79.57
CA ALA A 843 36.66 -29.33 79.71
C ALA A 843 37.25 -29.74 81.07
N ILE A 844 36.48 -29.63 82.15
CA ILE A 844 36.85 -30.10 83.50
C ILE A 844 37.11 -31.60 83.49
N LYS A 845 36.25 -32.39 82.82
CA LYS A 845 36.45 -33.83 82.68
C LYS A 845 37.73 -34.15 81.89
N TYR A 846 37.96 -33.49 80.76
CA TYR A 846 39.16 -33.69 79.95
C TYR A 846 40.45 -33.32 80.70
N LEU A 847 40.43 -32.24 81.49
CA LEU A 847 41.55 -31.85 82.36
C LEU A 847 41.74 -32.82 83.53
N SER A 848 40.65 -33.32 84.12
CA SER A 848 40.69 -34.35 85.17
C SER A 848 41.16 -35.72 84.67
N ASP A 849 40.97 -36.02 83.38
CA ASP A 849 41.45 -37.25 82.74
C ASP A 849 42.92 -37.10 82.26
N SER A 850 43.44 -35.87 82.15
CA SER A 850 44.80 -35.56 81.69
C SER A 850 45.80 -35.24 82.81
N ILE A 851 45.30 -34.92 84.02
CA ILE A 851 46.06 -34.84 85.28
C ILE A 851 46.11 -36.23 85.89
#